data_AF-A0AAD8EEA9-F1
#
_entry.id   AF-A0AAD8EEA9-F1
#
_cell.length_a   1.000
_cell.length_b   1.000
_cell.length_c   1.000
_cell.angle_alpha   90.00
_cell.angle_beta   90.00
_cell.angle_gamma   90.00
#
_symmetry.space_group_name_H-M   'P 1'
#
loop_
_entity.id
_entity.type
_entity.pdbx_description
1 polymer ?
#
loop_
_entity_poly.entity_id
_entity_poly.type
_entity_poly.pdbx_seq_one_letter_code
_entity_poly.pdbx_strand_id
1 'polypeptide(L)'
;FRSLSPSSTVSSFSLSVCLIRLASDVIDFCLTKHLICDQNTNFTTLQVCWASKANCIQRAGRSGRVAEGRVYRLVPQAFYNTYLEEEGKPEILRCPLERLVLQAKLFDMGEPRALLALSLDPPDLTNLENTILLLKETGALLLENPGSKDPYNGDITLMGHVMAKLPIDIHISKLIVLGHVFSVLEECIIMGAAMSLKSVFSTPFQERLAAYNSKLTWADSSCSDCISFLNSYRVWHSNRENGFFARSVGGGPDSGLKNMGIVTTRGYGRVIWSDLEKPLVLKVILAGAFYPHYFVRGAHGGQIDEREAVKTLVGRDPFNTVYFQGMPKNQPGELYAKTIKNYFKDCAEEIKVSFDDTSKVYVQYSRKSIYGCLQSCKIASLKIPCTLYLLPADQAAKRAEQVGLPSNRDSLFTTEQSQKTNSTVNPNLPSIDVSYIHIEIPYVIDPSHFWARSLDVSSNNMELWLFNKLNEQSDILKPLDSSPQVGKLYAAPFTEGHQTMYYRARIDSVQPKRNEENLVQVFFIDYGNTETVKIADLRDIADENLKTELFEVPPLAFECTLSEIQPSLISNSRVFYGKVYSVVNGIVSLELIKQSSTQSNRQVNINHWLIEKGYAQRADESYLSKMNHDLRILQTDMDPDTKRAYELIQHSGTDFEKDAYPEPPSRKECRTHVTLRGPNSPLEMKLYSLTRVGATRTVNIEWNSVNSVLLDSEPQDPHDRLLVAAYVGQNSQGDRLTLRHTTLMPNIHGLASLIPLIFAPRIELRVNDKRTKLVGALCGLGWDEYSEDPIFPEHDMEVSFDTEITIEDLLEINRLRYWMNIALSADEGMEMPDTGPRDVIKCQKKIKEFLFSLLKKKRKPQEIQVSRKQFRWNLLNTDHLLNPVRDEITCKLCQVVLQSSQALRLHLQT
;
A
#
# COMPACT_ATOMS: atom_id res chain seq x y z
N PHE A 1 12.98 20.67 -39.73
CA PHE A 1 11.79 20.14 -39.03
C PHE A 1 11.13 21.27 -38.26
N ARG A 2 9.93 21.70 -38.66
CA ARG A 2 9.18 22.77 -37.98
C ARG A 2 8.82 22.31 -36.56
N SER A 3 9.00 23.19 -35.58
CA SER A 3 8.65 22.94 -34.18
C SER A 3 7.15 22.65 -34.05
N LEU A 4 6.81 21.38 -33.88
CA LEU A 4 5.48 20.93 -33.49
C LEU A 4 5.43 20.98 -31.97
N SER A 5 4.82 22.01 -31.40
CA SER A 5 4.52 22.05 -29.97
C SER A 5 3.07 21.59 -29.76
N PRO A 6 2.81 20.38 -29.22
CA PRO A 6 1.53 20.10 -28.59
C PRO A 6 1.44 20.99 -27.35
N SER A 7 0.77 22.14 -27.43
CA SER A 7 0.57 22.99 -26.26
C SER A 7 -0.53 22.40 -25.39
N SER A 8 -0.14 21.68 -24.33
CA SER A 8 -0.85 21.71 -23.05
C SER A 8 -0.34 22.85 -22.16
N THR A 9 0.51 23.74 -22.70
CA THR A 9 1.04 24.90 -22.00
C THR A 9 -0.09 25.89 -21.73
N VAL A 10 -0.39 26.00 -20.44
CA VAL A 10 -1.23 27.00 -19.77
C VAL A 10 -1.00 28.38 -20.38
N SER A 11 -1.84 28.74 -21.35
CA SER A 11 -1.99 30.11 -21.82
C SER A 11 -3.30 30.65 -21.26
N SER A 12 -3.25 31.10 -20.01
CA SER A 12 -4.21 31.94 -19.28
C SER A 12 -5.72 31.63 -19.29
N PHE A 13 -6.22 30.60 -19.97
CA PHE A 13 -7.55 30.05 -19.77
C PHE A 13 -7.49 28.52 -19.89
N SER A 14 -8.03 27.87 -18.86
CA SER A 14 -8.13 26.45 -18.52
C SER A 14 -8.07 25.40 -19.66
N LEU A 15 -7.35 24.30 -19.41
CA LEU A 15 -7.48 22.95 -20.00
C LEU A 15 -8.05 22.81 -21.43
N SER A 16 -7.38 23.42 -22.43
CA SER A 16 -7.67 23.13 -23.84
C SER A 16 -6.82 21.95 -24.33
N VAL A 17 -7.47 20.83 -24.70
CA VAL A 17 -6.80 19.62 -25.21
C VAL A 17 -6.27 19.77 -26.64
N CYS A 18 -6.67 20.81 -27.37
CA CYS A 18 -6.67 20.73 -28.82
C CYS A 18 -6.36 22.07 -29.50
N LEU A 19 -5.09 22.51 -29.42
CA LEU A 19 -4.57 23.53 -30.34
C LEU A 19 -3.17 23.10 -30.77
N ILE A 20 -3.00 22.80 -32.06
CA ILE A 20 -1.66 22.71 -32.66
C ILE A 20 -1.47 24.02 -33.42
N ARG A 21 -0.48 24.80 -33.00
CA ARG A 21 -0.09 26.04 -33.69
C ARG A 21 1.01 25.72 -34.69
N LEU A 22 0.76 26.00 -35.97
CA LEU A 22 1.74 25.90 -37.05
C LEU A 22 2.07 27.31 -37.55
N ALA A 23 2.94 28.02 -36.85
CA ALA A 23 3.31 29.43 -37.12
C ALA A 23 2.11 30.40 -37.16
N SER A 24 1.39 30.47 -38.28
CA SER A 24 0.18 31.26 -38.57
C SER A 24 -1.13 30.46 -38.52
N ASP A 25 -1.08 29.13 -38.58
CA ASP A 25 -2.28 28.29 -38.74
C ASP A 25 -2.68 27.57 -37.44
N VAL A 26 -3.99 27.41 -37.25
CA VAL A 26 -4.61 26.73 -36.10
C VAL A 26 -5.40 25.51 -36.58
N ILE A 27 -5.14 24.36 -35.97
CA ILE A 27 -6.00 23.16 -36.11
C ILE A 27 -6.86 23.06 -34.84
N ASP A 28 -8.17 23.19 -35.01
CA ASP A 28 -9.16 23.12 -33.94
C ASP A 28 -10.00 21.84 -34.07
N PHE A 29 -9.93 20.98 -33.06
CA PHE A 29 -10.75 19.77 -32.99
C PHE A 29 -12.18 20.06 -32.50
N CYS A 30 -12.48 21.31 -32.13
CA CYS A 30 -13.74 21.73 -31.53
C CYS A 30 -14.08 20.97 -30.24
N LEU A 31 -13.08 20.42 -29.54
CA LEU A 31 -13.24 19.71 -28.26
C LEU A 31 -12.61 20.50 -27.11
N THR A 32 -13.12 20.28 -25.91
CA THR A 32 -12.63 20.85 -24.66
C THR A 32 -12.81 19.84 -23.53
N LYS A 33 -12.09 20.01 -22.40
CA LYS A 33 -12.32 19.21 -21.20
C LYS A 33 -12.99 20.05 -20.14
N HIS A 34 -14.09 19.55 -19.59
CA HIS A 34 -14.77 20.16 -18.45
C HIS A 34 -14.71 19.23 -17.25
N LEU A 35 -14.40 19.80 -16.09
CA LEU A 35 -14.68 19.17 -14.82
C LEU A 35 -16.17 19.37 -14.55
N ILE A 36 -16.88 18.26 -14.34
CA ILE A 36 -18.31 18.24 -14.04
C ILE A 36 -18.47 17.53 -12.71
N CYS A 37 -19.17 18.17 -11.78
CA CYS A 37 -19.59 17.56 -10.52
C CYS A 37 -20.96 16.90 -10.71
N ASP A 38 -21.10 15.66 -10.29
CA ASP A 38 -22.39 15.01 -10.16
C ASP A 38 -23.11 15.58 -8.93
N GLN A 39 -24.30 16.14 -9.12
CA GLN A 39 -24.99 16.91 -8.08
C GLN A 39 -25.47 16.05 -6.91
N ASN A 40 -25.72 14.75 -7.11
CA ASN A 40 -26.23 13.86 -6.07
C ASN A 40 -25.10 13.26 -5.24
N THR A 41 -23.97 12.97 -5.89
CA THR A 41 -22.89 12.20 -5.29
C THR A 41 -21.65 13.03 -4.98
N ASN A 42 -21.62 14.28 -5.43
CA ASN A 42 -20.46 15.19 -5.39
C ASN A 42 -19.18 14.64 -6.03
N PHE A 43 -19.27 13.52 -6.78
CA PHE A 43 -18.12 13.00 -7.49
C PHE A 43 -17.83 13.80 -8.74
N THR A 44 -16.55 14.01 -8.98
CA THR A 44 -16.08 14.78 -10.13
C THR A 44 -15.73 13.87 -11.30
N THR A 45 -16.16 14.26 -12.49
CA THR A 45 -15.82 13.61 -13.75
C THR A 45 -15.15 14.62 -14.67
N LEU A 46 -14.01 14.26 -15.25
CA LEU A 46 -13.38 15.05 -16.31
C LEU A 46 -13.89 14.56 -17.66
N GLN A 47 -14.84 15.29 -18.25
CA GLN A 47 -15.48 14.92 -19.52
C GLN A 47 -14.86 15.67 -20.70
N VAL A 48 -14.70 14.97 -21.83
CA VAL A 48 -14.37 15.60 -23.11
C VAL A 48 -15.69 15.97 -23.77
N CYS A 49 -15.90 17.27 -24.00
CA CYS A 49 -17.12 17.84 -24.54
C CYS A 49 -16.80 18.64 -25.82
N TRP A 50 -17.84 18.94 -26.60
CA TRP A 50 -17.73 19.92 -27.67
C TRP A 50 -17.49 21.31 -27.07
N ALA A 51 -16.59 22.07 -27.69
CA ALA A 51 -16.36 23.46 -27.37
C ALA A 51 -17.51 24.31 -27.94
N SER A 52 -17.87 25.39 -27.25
CA SER A 52 -18.82 26.37 -27.79
C SER A 52 -18.28 27.08 -29.03
N LYS A 53 -19.18 27.68 -29.81
CA LYS A 53 -18.80 28.53 -30.95
C LYS A 53 -17.93 29.69 -30.49
N ALA A 54 -18.26 30.32 -29.36
CA ALA A 54 -17.45 31.36 -28.73
C ALA A 54 -16.00 30.89 -28.46
N ASN A 55 -15.82 29.69 -27.91
CA ASN A 55 -14.49 29.10 -27.70
C ASN A 55 -13.74 28.87 -29.02
N CYS A 56 -14.43 28.35 -30.04
CA CYS A 56 -13.85 28.13 -31.37
C CYS A 56 -13.46 29.45 -32.06
N ILE A 57 -14.22 30.53 -31.86
CA ILE A 57 -13.92 31.87 -32.36
C ILE A 57 -12.69 32.44 -31.62
N GLN A 58 -12.63 32.26 -30.30
CA GLN A 58 -11.46 32.68 -29.51
C GLN A 58 -10.18 31.94 -29.94
N ARG A 59 -10.28 30.63 -30.24
CA ARG A 59 -9.18 29.82 -30.80
C ARG A 59 -8.79 30.32 -32.19
N ALA A 60 -9.76 30.64 -33.04
CA ALA A 60 -9.51 31.21 -34.37
C ALA A 60 -8.74 32.54 -34.29
N GLY A 61 -9.07 33.42 -33.34
CA GLY A 61 -8.37 34.68 -33.09
C GLY A 61 -6.88 34.54 -32.71
N ARG A 62 -6.41 33.33 -32.38
CA ARG A 62 -4.98 33.08 -32.13
C ARG A 62 -4.13 33.02 -33.41
N SER A 63 -4.74 32.74 -34.56
CA SER A 63 -4.05 32.64 -35.87
C SER A 63 -3.63 34.01 -36.42
N GLY A 64 -4.46 35.05 -36.23
CA GLY A 64 -4.28 36.38 -36.82
C GLY A 64 -3.45 37.39 -36.01
N ARG A 65 -2.61 36.97 -35.06
CA ARG A 65 -1.89 37.91 -34.17
C ARG A 65 -0.64 38.55 -34.77
N VAL A 66 -0.03 37.92 -35.78
CA VAL A 66 1.27 38.32 -36.34
C VAL A 66 1.23 38.46 -37.87
N ALA A 67 0.41 37.64 -38.53
CA ALA A 67 0.18 37.68 -39.97
C ALA A 67 -1.21 37.09 -40.27
N GLU A 68 -1.65 37.15 -41.53
CA GLU A 68 -2.83 36.43 -41.99
C GLU A 68 -2.64 34.92 -41.74
N GLY A 69 -3.60 34.30 -41.05
CA GLY A 69 -3.52 32.91 -40.61
C GLY A 69 -4.78 32.13 -40.98
N ARG A 70 -4.67 30.80 -41.05
CA ARG A 70 -5.79 29.91 -41.38
C ARG A 70 -6.25 29.10 -40.18
N VAL A 71 -7.54 28.79 -40.12
CA VAL A 71 -8.13 27.97 -39.05
C VAL A 71 -8.83 26.78 -39.68
N TYR A 72 -8.35 25.58 -39.36
CA TYR A 72 -8.92 24.32 -39.81
C TYR A 72 -9.74 23.71 -38.67
N ARG A 73 -11.06 23.65 -38.83
CA ARG A 73 -11.96 23.02 -37.85
C ARG A 73 -12.25 21.59 -38.30
N LEU A 74 -12.00 20.62 -37.43
CA LEU A 74 -12.17 19.19 -37.74
C LEU A 74 -13.60 18.69 -37.48
N VAL A 75 -14.59 19.48 -37.93
CA VAL A 75 -16.02 19.15 -37.87
C VAL A 75 -16.71 19.61 -39.17
N PRO A 76 -17.77 18.93 -39.64
CA PRO A 76 -18.57 19.43 -40.76
C PRO A 76 -19.19 20.80 -40.45
N GLN A 77 -19.32 21.66 -41.45
CA GLN A 77 -19.90 23.01 -41.25
C GLN A 77 -21.35 22.95 -40.75
N ALA A 78 -22.15 22.00 -41.24
CA ALA A 78 -23.49 21.76 -40.72
C ALA A 78 -23.47 21.38 -39.23
N PHE A 79 -22.47 20.59 -38.80
CA PHE A 79 -22.31 20.23 -37.40
C PHE A 79 -21.96 21.45 -36.54
N TYR A 80 -21.02 22.27 -37.01
CA TYR A 80 -20.62 23.53 -36.37
C TYR A 80 -21.80 24.50 -36.20
N ASN A 81 -22.65 24.65 -37.22
CA ASN A 81 -23.74 25.61 -37.18
C ASN A 81 -24.92 25.14 -36.33
N THR A 82 -25.23 23.85 -36.36
CA THR A 82 -26.48 23.30 -35.79
C THR A 82 -26.31 22.71 -34.39
N TYR A 83 -25.18 22.05 -34.10
CA TYR A 83 -25.04 21.25 -32.86
C TYR A 83 -24.09 21.88 -31.82
N LEU A 84 -23.18 22.77 -32.21
CA LEU A 84 -22.36 23.47 -31.23
C LEU A 84 -23.16 24.59 -30.57
N GLU A 85 -23.16 24.61 -29.24
CA GLU A 85 -23.73 25.70 -28.44
C GLU A 85 -22.99 27.02 -28.74
N GLU A 86 -23.71 28.14 -28.72
CA GLU A 86 -23.11 29.47 -28.91
C GLU A 86 -22.09 29.79 -27.81
N GLU A 87 -22.51 29.59 -26.56
CA GLU A 87 -21.72 29.83 -25.35
C GLU A 87 -21.61 28.56 -24.51
N GLY A 88 -20.58 28.48 -23.66
CA GLY A 88 -20.38 27.33 -22.79
C GLY A 88 -21.08 27.51 -21.45
N LYS A 89 -21.52 26.41 -20.83
CA LYS A 89 -22.15 26.46 -19.49
C LYS A 89 -21.23 27.11 -18.44
N PRO A 90 -21.73 28.09 -17.66
CA PRO A 90 -21.00 28.75 -16.58
C PRO A 90 -20.47 27.78 -15.52
N GLU A 91 -19.36 28.15 -14.87
CA GLU A 91 -18.72 27.32 -13.85
C GLU A 91 -19.60 27.07 -12.63
N ILE A 92 -20.41 28.05 -12.22
CA ILE A 92 -21.34 27.94 -11.09
C ILE A 92 -22.37 26.81 -11.26
N LEU A 93 -22.68 26.41 -12.51
CA LEU A 93 -23.64 25.34 -12.80
C LEU A 93 -23.01 23.95 -12.87
N ARG A 94 -21.67 23.84 -12.92
CA ARG A 94 -20.96 22.58 -13.20
C ARG A 94 -19.85 22.23 -12.22
N CYS A 95 -19.38 23.20 -11.43
CA CYS A 95 -18.30 23.04 -10.47
C CYS A 95 -18.84 22.92 -9.04
N PRO A 96 -18.05 22.34 -8.12
CA PRO A 96 -18.36 22.30 -6.69
C PRO A 96 -18.55 23.71 -6.09
N LEU A 97 -19.51 23.86 -5.17
CA LEU A 97 -19.97 25.17 -4.64
C LEU A 97 -19.53 25.45 -3.19
N GLU A 98 -18.76 24.56 -2.57
CA GLU A 98 -18.40 24.58 -1.14
C GLU A 98 -17.73 25.90 -0.75
N ARG A 99 -16.76 26.33 -1.56
CA ARG A 99 -16.04 27.58 -1.34
C ARG A 99 -16.96 28.80 -1.39
N LEU A 100 -17.91 28.81 -2.32
CA LEU A 100 -18.81 29.94 -2.51
C LEU A 100 -19.79 30.03 -1.34
N VAL A 101 -20.35 28.90 -0.90
CA VAL A 101 -21.20 28.81 0.30
C VAL A 101 -20.44 29.26 1.55
N LEU A 102 -19.18 28.82 1.73
CA LEU A 102 -18.34 29.24 2.86
C LEU A 102 -18.01 30.73 2.83
N GLN A 103 -17.74 31.32 1.66
CA GLN A 103 -17.50 32.75 1.52
C GLN A 103 -18.74 33.58 1.83
N ALA A 104 -19.92 33.15 1.35
CA ALA A 104 -21.19 33.81 1.66
C ALA A 104 -21.46 33.84 3.17
N LYS A 105 -21.19 32.72 3.86
CA LYS A 105 -21.30 32.61 5.32
C LYS A 105 -20.26 33.46 6.06
N LEU A 106 -19.01 33.45 5.60
CA LEU A 106 -17.91 34.23 6.21
C LEU A 106 -18.17 35.75 6.14
N PHE A 107 -18.78 36.23 5.06
CA PHE A 107 -19.11 37.65 4.86
C PHE A 107 -20.49 38.05 5.40
N ASP A 108 -21.20 37.14 6.08
CA ASP A 108 -22.55 37.36 6.63
C ASP A 108 -23.53 37.93 5.59
N MET A 109 -23.49 37.41 4.36
CA MET A 109 -24.31 37.88 3.24
C MET A 109 -25.76 37.32 3.26
N GLY A 110 -26.18 36.75 4.38
CA GLY A 110 -27.47 36.07 4.53
C GLY A 110 -27.43 34.59 4.13
N GLU A 111 -28.61 34.01 3.86
CA GLU A 111 -28.76 32.60 3.50
C GLU A 111 -28.15 32.34 2.11
N PRO A 112 -27.19 31.39 1.98
CA PRO A 112 -26.53 31.10 0.69
C PRO A 112 -27.51 30.75 -0.45
N ARG A 113 -28.62 30.06 -0.14
CA ARG A 113 -29.66 29.74 -1.12
C ARG A 113 -30.32 31.00 -1.68
N ALA A 114 -30.79 31.88 -0.79
CA ALA A 114 -31.42 33.14 -1.18
C ALA A 114 -30.44 34.04 -1.94
N LEU A 115 -29.18 34.09 -1.53
CA LEU A 115 -28.13 34.87 -2.18
C LEU A 115 -27.84 34.34 -3.60
N LEU A 116 -27.64 33.03 -3.75
CA LEU A 116 -27.23 32.42 -5.02
C LEU A 116 -28.35 32.35 -6.05
N ALA A 117 -29.61 32.34 -5.60
CA ALA A 117 -30.77 32.51 -6.46
C ALA A 117 -30.76 33.86 -7.20
N LEU A 118 -30.02 34.87 -6.73
CA LEU A 118 -29.88 36.19 -7.36
C LEU A 118 -28.71 36.29 -8.35
N SER A 119 -27.96 35.21 -8.57
CA SER A 119 -26.85 35.20 -9.53
C SER A 119 -27.36 35.23 -10.98
N LEU A 120 -26.48 35.61 -11.93
CA LEU A 120 -26.82 35.70 -13.36
C LEU A 120 -27.39 34.38 -13.90
N ASP A 121 -26.75 33.27 -13.51
CA ASP A 121 -27.14 31.91 -13.82
C ASP A 121 -27.22 31.12 -12.49
N PRO A 122 -28.39 31.07 -11.84
CA PRO A 122 -28.53 30.47 -10.51
C PRO A 122 -28.26 28.96 -10.55
N PRO A 123 -27.47 28.43 -9.59
CA PRO A 123 -27.27 27.00 -9.47
C PRO A 123 -28.57 26.31 -9.05
N ASP A 124 -28.65 25.02 -9.36
CA ASP A 124 -29.76 24.19 -8.91
C ASP A 124 -29.83 24.16 -7.37
N LEU A 125 -31.06 24.21 -6.84
CA LEU A 125 -31.27 24.26 -5.40
C LEU A 125 -30.74 22.98 -4.74
N THR A 126 -31.04 21.80 -5.27
CA THR A 126 -30.58 20.52 -4.71
C THR A 126 -29.06 20.44 -4.66
N ASN A 127 -28.35 20.98 -5.66
CA ASN A 127 -26.89 21.09 -5.61
C ASN A 127 -26.40 21.96 -4.43
N LEU A 128 -27.09 23.07 -4.12
CA LEU A 128 -26.78 23.88 -2.94
C LEU A 128 -27.08 23.13 -1.63
N GLU A 129 -28.19 22.39 -1.56
CA GLU A 129 -28.53 21.57 -0.39
C GLU A 129 -27.44 20.54 -0.11
N ASN A 130 -27.05 19.77 -1.13
CA ASN A 130 -25.99 18.77 -1.03
C ASN A 130 -24.62 19.38 -0.70
N THR A 131 -24.33 20.58 -1.21
CA THR A 131 -23.12 21.33 -0.84
C THR A 131 -23.13 21.70 0.64
N ILE A 132 -24.26 22.14 1.19
CA ILE A 132 -24.39 22.48 2.61
C ILE A 132 -24.25 21.21 3.48
N LEU A 133 -24.84 20.09 3.06
CA LEU A 133 -24.68 18.80 3.73
C LEU A 133 -23.22 18.33 3.71
N LEU A 134 -22.51 18.45 2.59
CA LEU A 134 -21.08 18.15 2.50
C LEU A 134 -20.24 19.03 3.44
N LEU A 135 -20.55 20.32 3.53
CA LEU A 135 -19.90 21.24 4.47
C LEU A 135 -20.19 20.88 5.94
N LYS A 136 -21.38 20.36 6.25
CA LYS A 136 -21.70 19.79 7.56
C LYS A 136 -20.92 18.51 7.84
N GLU A 137 -20.83 17.60 6.87
CA GLU A 137 -20.08 16.34 7.00
C GLU A 137 -18.57 16.57 7.22
N THR A 138 -18.01 17.54 6.50
CA THR A 138 -16.60 17.91 6.66
C THR A 138 -16.31 18.66 7.96
N GLY A 139 -17.35 19.16 8.64
CA GLY A 139 -17.26 19.92 9.89
C GLY A 139 -17.05 21.43 9.69
N ALA A 140 -17.25 21.94 8.48
CA ALA A 140 -17.16 23.36 8.14
C ALA A 140 -18.38 24.16 8.66
N LEU A 141 -19.54 23.51 8.73
CA LEU A 141 -20.78 24.07 9.28
C LEU A 141 -21.26 23.23 10.47
N LEU A 142 -21.95 23.86 11.42
CA LEU A 142 -22.60 23.15 12.52
C LEU A 142 -23.69 22.22 12.00
N LEU A 143 -23.84 21.05 12.63
CA LEU A 143 -24.86 20.06 12.28
C LEU A 143 -26.27 20.59 12.57
N GLU A 144 -26.44 21.27 13.69
CA GLU A 144 -27.68 21.85 14.19
C GLU A 144 -27.47 23.33 14.52
N ASN A 145 -28.46 24.18 14.22
CA ASN A 145 -28.40 25.59 14.56
C ASN A 145 -29.28 25.91 15.77
N PRO A 146 -28.84 26.78 16.71
CA PRO A 146 -29.70 27.27 17.78
C PRO A 146 -30.89 28.04 17.21
N GLY A 147 -32.08 27.43 17.26
CA GLY A 147 -33.34 28.07 16.81
C GLY A 147 -33.78 27.75 15.38
N SER A 148 -33.04 26.95 14.61
CA SER A 148 -33.50 26.40 13.32
C SER A 148 -33.16 24.92 13.21
N LYS A 149 -34.18 24.11 12.90
CA LYS A 149 -34.05 22.68 12.63
C LYS A 149 -33.84 22.35 11.14
N ASP A 150 -33.62 23.36 10.29
CA ASP A 150 -33.38 23.12 8.86
C ASP A 150 -32.07 22.34 8.64
N PRO A 151 -32.12 21.09 8.12
CA PRO A 151 -30.92 20.30 7.87
C PRO A 151 -30.00 20.94 6.82
N TYR A 152 -30.52 21.86 6.02
CA TYR A 152 -29.79 22.52 4.96
C TYR A 152 -29.39 23.96 5.31
N ASN A 153 -29.29 24.28 6.59
CA ASN A 153 -28.67 25.49 7.08
C ASN A 153 -27.71 25.16 8.23
N GLY A 154 -26.65 25.96 8.38
CA GLY A 154 -25.62 25.75 9.39
C GLY A 154 -24.80 27.02 9.61
N ASP A 155 -24.44 27.30 10.86
CA ASP A 155 -23.49 28.36 11.19
C ASP A 155 -22.06 27.89 10.94
N ILE A 156 -21.19 28.81 10.54
CA ILE A 156 -19.80 28.50 10.20
C ILE A 156 -18.99 28.15 11.45
N THR A 157 -18.28 27.03 11.42
CA THR A 157 -17.41 26.59 12.53
C THR A 157 -16.02 27.22 12.43
N LEU A 158 -15.17 27.09 13.45
CA LEU A 158 -13.77 27.52 13.36
C LEU A 158 -13.01 26.80 12.24
N MET A 159 -13.27 25.51 12.05
CA MET A 159 -12.77 24.75 10.91
C MET A 159 -13.26 25.37 9.59
N GLY A 160 -14.54 25.73 9.51
CA GLY A 160 -15.13 26.41 8.35
C GLY A 160 -14.49 27.77 8.06
N HIS A 161 -14.16 28.56 9.09
CA HIS A 161 -13.45 29.83 8.92
C HIS A 161 -12.06 29.63 8.31
N VAL A 162 -11.33 28.59 8.73
CA VAL A 162 -10.03 28.23 8.15
C VAL A 162 -10.20 27.80 6.70
N MET A 163 -11.14 26.88 6.42
CA MET A 163 -11.45 26.39 5.08
C MET A 163 -11.83 27.54 4.12
N ALA A 164 -12.61 28.53 4.58
CA ALA A 164 -13.02 29.68 3.78
C ALA A 164 -11.84 30.58 3.39
N LYS A 165 -10.84 30.71 4.27
CA LYS A 165 -9.66 31.57 4.06
C LYS A 165 -8.57 30.91 3.22
N LEU A 166 -8.50 29.58 3.19
CA LEU A 166 -7.49 28.86 2.40
C LEU A 166 -7.95 28.67 0.94
N PRO A 167 -7.09 28.92 -0.07
CA PRO A 167 -7.42 28.73 -1.49
C PRO A 167 -7.20 27.29 -1.94
N ILE A 168 -7.66 26.31 -1.16
CA ILE A 168 -7.46 24.87 -1.40
C ILE A 168 -8.77 24.12 -1.14
N ASP A 169 -8.81 22.84 -1.53
CA ASP A 169 -9.92 21.94 -1.28
C ASP A 169 -10.28 21.84 0.22
N ILE A 170 -11.57 21.67 0.54
CA ILE A 170 -12.04 21.62 1.94
C ILE A 170 -11.47 20.42 2.71
N HIS A 171 -11.28 19.27 2.08
CA HIS A 171 -10.67 18.10 2.72
C HIS A 171 -9.18 18.30 2.94
N ILE A 172 -8.48 18.97 2.02
CA ILE A 172 -7.07 19.35 2.22
C ILE A 172 -6.93 20.38 3.36
N SER A 173 -7.86 21.33 3.45
CA SER A 173 -7.92 22.26 4.58
C SER A 173 -8.12 21.51 5.90
N LYS A 174 -9.03 20.53 5.94
CA LYS A 174 -9.25 19.64 7.10
C LYS A 174 -7.97 18.85 7.45
N LEU A 175 -7.23 18.35 6.47
CA LEU A 175 -5.93 17.68 6.67
C LEU A 175 -4.93 18.59 7.41
N ILE A 176 -4.79 19.85 7.00
CA ILE A 176 -3.88 20.82 7.64
C ILE A 176 -4.32 21.09 9.08
N VAL A 177 -5.61 21.28 9.30
CA VAL A 177 -6.18 21.52 10.63
C VAL A 177 -5.99 20.31 11.56
N LEU A 178 -6.23 19.09 11.08
CA LEU A 178 -5.91 17.88 11.83
C LEU A 178 -4.40 17.75 12.09
N GLY A 179 -3.54 18.18 11.16
CA GLY A 179 -2.10 18.29 11.39
C GLY A 179 -1.76 19.15 12.60
N HIS A 180 -2.47 20.25 12.83
CA HIS A 180 -2.33 21.06 14.04
C HIS A 180 -2.83 20.30 15.29
N VAL A 181 -4.01 19.69 15.23
CA VAL A 181 -4.61 18.92 16.34
C VAL A 181 -3.73 17.74 16.80
N PHE A 182 -3.04 17.09 15.87
CA PHE A 182 -2.17 15.94 16.15
C PHE A 182 -0.68 16.30 16.23
N SER A 183 -0.29 17.59 16.22
CA SER A 183 1.11 18.04 16.31
C SER A 183 2.03 17.53 15.18
N VAL A 184 1.52 17.46 13.95
CA VAL A 184 2.24 17.11 12.69
C VAL A 184 1.85 18.05 11.54
N LEU A 185 1.78 19.34 11.86
CA LEU A 185 1.29 20.38 10.96
C LEU A 185 2.13 20.49 9.67
N GLU A 186 3.45 20.51 9.79
CA GLU A 186 4.38 20.67 8.66
C GLU A 186 4.22 19.54 7.64
N GLU A 187 4.18 18.30 8.12
CA GLU A 187 3.94 17.13 7.26
C GLU A 187 2.61 17.22 6.51
N CYS A 188 1.54 17.64 7.19
CA CYS A 188 0.21 17.77 6.58
C CYS A 188 0.15 18.90 5.55
N ILE A 189 0.85 20.02 5.76
CA ILE A 189 0.99 21.10 4.77
C ILE A 189 1.72 20.59 3.52
N ILE A 190 2.82 19.87 3.69
CA ILE A 190 3.59 19.31 2.56
C ILE A 190 2.73 18.34 1.75
N MET A 191 2.04 17.41 2.41
CA MET A 191 1.13 16.48 1.74
C MET A 191 -0.01 17.21 1.02
N GLY A 192 -0.65 18.18 1.69
CA GLY A 192 -1.73 18.99 1.11
C GLY A 192 -1.29 19.80 -0.11
N ALA A 193 -0.11 20.42 -0.07
CA ALA A 193 0.46 21.13 -1.20
C ALA A 193 0.76 20.19 -2.37
N ALA A 194 1.31 19.00 -2.09
CA ALA A 194 1.62 18.01 -3.12
C ALA A 194 0.37 17.44 -3.83
N MET A 195 -0.78 17.39 -3.15
CA MET A 195 -2.07 17.00 -3.74
C MET A 195 -2.74 18.15 -4.51
N SER A 196 -2.54 19.40 -4.08
CA SER A 196 -3.16 20.57 -4.72
C SER A 196 -2.42 21.02 -5.99
N LEU A 197 -1.13 20.73 -6.08
CA LEU A 197 -0.25 21.18 -7.16
C LEU A 197 0.07 20.06 -8.15
N LYS A 198 0.77 20.41 -9.22
CA LYS A 198 1.31 19.41 -10.16
C LYS A 198 2.21 18.44 -9.38
N SER A 199 2.03 17.15 -9.66
CA SER A 199 2.83 16.09 -9.03
C SER A 199 4.33 16.35 -9.12
N VAL A 200 5.03 16.10 -8.01
CA VAL A 200 6.49 16.18 -7.90
C VAL A 200 7.17 15.09 -8.74
N PHE A 201 6.47 13.99 -9.00
CA PHE A 201 6.95 12.90 -9.85
C PHE A 201 6.70 13.23 -11.33
N SER A 202 7.76 13.07 -12.14
CA SER A 202 7.65 13.13 -13.59
C SER A 202 7.35 11.74 -14.17
N THR A 203 6.63 11.68 -15.28
CA THR A 203 6.43 10.45 -16.04
C THR A 203 6.87 10.68 -17.47
N PRO A 204 8.11 10.32 -17.82
CA PRO A 204 8.59 10.40 -19.20
C PRO A 204 7.73 9.55 -20.14
N PHE A 205 7.68 9.93 -21.41
CA PHE A 205 6.92 9.21 -22.43
C PHE A 205 7.41 7.76 -22.52
N GLN A 206 6.48 6.80 -22.50
CA GLN A 206 6.74 5.35 -22.49
C GLN A 206 7.44 4.76 -21.25
N GLU A 207 7.82 5.55 -20.25
CA GLU A 207 8.52 5.08 -19.04
C GLU A 207 7.61 4.98 -17.80
N ARG A 208 6.36 4.53 -17.99
CA ARG A 208 5.36 4.48 -16.90
C ARG A 208 5.73 3.49 -15.79
N LEU A 209 6.35 2.36 -16.13
CA LEU A 209 6.79 1.37 -15.14
C LEU A 209 7.93 1.91 -14.28
N ALA A 210 8.94 2.55 -14.89
CA ALA A 210 10.05 3.17 -14.17
C ALA A 210 9.58 4.30 -13.24
N ALA A 211 8.64 5.14 -13.70
CA ALA A 211 8.03 6.17 -12.86
C ALA A 211 7.27 5.58 -11.65
N TYR A 212 6.54 4.49 -11.87
CA TYR A 212 5.87 3.76 -10.78
C TYR A 212 6.88 3.18 -9.79
N ASN A 213 7.93 2.51 -10.26
CA ASN A 213 8.98 1.92 -9.42
C ASN A 213 9.69 2.99 -8.59
N SER A 214 10.02 4.13 -9.19
CA SER A 214 10.61 5.26 -8.46
C SER A 214 9.69 5.74 -7.34
N LYS A 215 8.39 5.92 -7.62
CA LYS A 215 7.43 6.33 -6.61
C LYS A 215 7.25 5.30 -5.49
N LEU A 216 7.30 4.01 -5.83
CA LEU A 216 7.26 2.91 -4.86
C LEU A 216 8.46 2.95 -3.90
N THR A 217 9.66 3.26 -4.40
CA THR A 217 10.85 3.49 -3.58
C THR A 217 10.63 4.65 -2.60
N TRP A 218 10.04 5.76 -3.06
CA TRP A 218 9.74 6.91 -2.19
C TRP A 218 8.65 6.63 -1.16
N ALA A 219 7.75 5.69 -1.45
CA ALA A 219 6.74 5.26 -0.51
C ALA A 219 7.34 4.50 0.69
N ASP A 220 8.54 3.93 0.56
CA ASP A 220 9.27 3.29 1.65
C ASP A 220 8.40 2.31 2.46
N SER A 221 7.77 1.37 1.75
CA SER A 221 6.85 0.37 2.33
C SER A 221 5.63 0.93 3.08
N SER A 222 5.42 2.25 3.08
CA SER A 222 4.28 2.89 3.74
C SER A 222 2.94 2.67 3.01
N CYS A 223 2.97 2.21 1.75
CA CYS A 223 1.79 2.02 0.90
C CYS A 223 0.89 3.27 0.82
N SER A 224 1.51 4.46 0.81
CA SER A 224 0.81 5.75 0.80
C SER A 224 1.41 6.70 -0.23
N ASP A 225 0.57 7.20 -1.14
CA ASP A 225 0.96 8.25 -2.09
C ASP A 225 1.36 9.53 -1.36
N CYS A 226 0.62 9.91 -0.32
CA CYS A 226 0.85 11.13 0.44
C CYS A 226 2.19 11.08 1.18
N ILE A 227 2.52 9.94 1.80
CA ILE A 227 3.82 9.74 2.46
C ILE A 227 4.95 9.71 1.41
N SER A 228 4.74 9.16 0.22
CA SER A 228 5.74 9.21 -0.86
C SER A 228 6.11 10.65 -1.25
N PHE A 229 5.13 11.56 -1.30
CA PHE A 229 5.40 12.99 -1.52
C PHE A 229 6.19 13.61 -0.37
N LEU A 230 5.78 13.32 0.87
CA LEU A 230 6.46 13.81 2.07
C LEU A 230 7.94 13.38 2.12
N ASN A 231 8.22 12.11 1.87
CA ASN A 231 9.57 11.57 1.85
C ASN A 231 10.43 12.21 0.75
N SER A 232 9.87 12.36 -0.46
CA SER A 232 10.56 13.02 -1.56
C SER A 232 10.92 14.48 -1.24
N TYR A 233 10.00 15.21 -0.59
CA TYR A 233 10.22 16.58 -0.17
C TYR A 233 11.29 16.67 0.93
N ARG A 234 11.26 15.78 1.92
CA ARG A 234 12.25 15.74 3.00
C ARG A 234 13.67 15.55 2.48
N VAL A 235 13.86 14.60 1.55
CA VAL A 235 15.18 14.38 0.93
C VAL A 235 15.59 15.58 0.08
N TRP A 236 14.67 16.15 -0.70
CA TRP A 236 14.95 17.38 -1.45
C TRP A 236 15.36 18.55 -0.54
N HIS A 237 14.66 18.74 0.58
CA HIS A 237 14.93 19.79 1.55
C HIS A 237 16.31 19.61 2.18
N SER A 238 16.63 18.40 2.64
CA SER A 238 17.96 18.08 3.18
C SER A 238 19.08 18.31 2.16
N ASN A 239 18.88 17.90 0.91
CA ASN A 239 19.85 18.15 -0.17
C ASN A 239 20.01 19.65 -0.47
N ARG A 240 18.93 20.44 -0.38
CA ARG A 240 18.97 21.89 -0.54
C ARG A 240 19.74 22.56 0.61
N GLU A 241 19.55 22.11 1.85
CA GLU A 241 20.31 22.59 3.02
C GLU A 241 21.80 22.27 2.89
N ASN A 242 22.12 21.07 2.37
CA ASN A 242 23.47 20.62 2.08
C ASN A 242 24.09 21.24 0.81
N GLY A 243 23.39 22.17 0.13
CA GLY A 243 23.93 22.94 -0.99
C GLY A 243 23.93 22.24 -2.35
N PHE A 244 23.30 21.06 -2.49
CA PHE A 244 23.22 20.34 -3.76
C PHE A 244 22.35 21.05 -4.82
N PHE A 245 21.46 21.96 -4.40
CA PHE A 245 20.59 22.74 -5.28
C PHE A 245 20.81 24.24 -5.08
N ALA A 246 20.76 25.03 -6.16
CA ALA A 246 20.90 26.48 -6.10
C ALA A 246 19.81 27.11 -5.21
N ARG A 247 20.21 28.04 -4.32
CA ARG A 247 19.29 28.77 -3.45
C ARG A 247 18.42 29.71 -4.30
N SER A 248 17.16 29.35 -4.51
CA SER A 248 16.11 30.31 -4.88
C SER A 248 15.63 31.04 -3.63
N VAL A 249 15.60 32.37 -3.68
CA VAL A 249 15.08 33.26 -2.63
C VAL A 249 13.55 33.12 -2.61
N GLY A 250 13.01 32.46 -1.58
CA GLY A 250 11.57 32.39 -1.33
C GLY A 250 11.32 32.46 0.17
N GLY A 251 10.41 33.35 0.58
CA GLY A 251 10.03 33.55 1.98
C GLY A 251 9.38 32.31 2.61
N GLY A 252 9.52 32.16 3.93
CA GLY A 252 9.05 30.98 4.67
C GLY A 252 7.52 30.79 4.63
N PRO A 253 7.03 29.53 4.70
CA PRO A 253 5.66 29.13 4.35
C PRO A 253 4.53 29.53 5.33
N ASP A 254 4.80 30.34 6.36
CA ASP A 254 3.91 30.38 7.54
C ASP A 254 3.06 31.64 7.72
N SER A 255 3.17 32.67 6.87
CA SER A 255 2.57 33.98 7.19
C SER A 255 1.03 33.97 7.25
N GLY A 256 0.36 33.19 6.39
CA GLY A 256 -1.11 33.11 6.34
C GLY A 256 -1.73 32.30 7.48
N LEU A 257 -1.14 31.14 7.81
CA LEU A 257 -1.65 30.23 8.86
C LEU A 257 -1.48 30.80 10.27
N LYS A 258 -0.38 31.54 10.51
CA LYS A 258 -0.11 32.24 11.78
C LYS A 258 -1.23 33.20 12.17
N ASN A 259 -1.86 33.86 11.19
CA ASN A 259 -2.95 34.80 11.42
C ASN A 259 -4.29 34.11 11.73
N MET A 260 -4.35 32.78 11.69
CA MET A 260 -5.55 31.97 11.93
C MET A 260 -5.40 31.05 13.16
N GLY A 261 -4.41 31.30 14.03
CA GLY A 261 -4.14 30.46 15.21
C GLY A 261 -3.44 29.12 14.89
N ILE A 262 -3.30 28.75 13.61
CA ILE A 262 -2.66 27.51 13.17
C ILE A 262 -1.16 27.72 13.09
N VAL A 263 -0.46 27.32 14.14
CA VAL A 263 1.00 27.39 14.22
C VAL A 263 1.60 26.07 14.67
N THR A 264 2.82 25.80 14.23
CA THR A 264 3.61 24.68 14.73
C THR A 264 3.85 24.90 16.23
N THR A 265 3.42 23.95 17.05
CA THR A 265 3.59 24.02 18.50
C THR A 265 5.10 24.09 18.85
N ARG A 266 5.49 25.09 19.63
CA ARG A 266 6.86 25.31 20.13
C ARG A 266 6.86 25.31 21.65
N GLY A 267 7.93 24.81 22.28
CA GLY A 267 8.11 24.84 23.73
C GLY A 267 8.34 23.48 24.38
N TYR A 268 8.61 23.51 25.69
CA TYR A 268 8.84 22.33 26.53
C TYR A 268 7.57 21.49 26.62
N GLY A 269 7.68 20.18 26.39
CA GLY A 269 6.56 19.24 26.48
C GLY A 269 5.67 19.13 25.23
N ARG A 270 6.06 19.69 24.06
CA ARG A 270 5.36 19.43 22.79
C ARG A 270 5.27 17.93 22.52
N VAL A 271 4.20 17.49 21.84
CA VAL A 271 4.10 16.10 21.40
C VAL A 271 5.08 15.86 20.27
N ILE A 272 5.96 14.87 20.45
CA ILE A 272 6.86 14.37 19.42
C ILE A 272 6.47 12.93 19.16
N TRP A 273 6.24 12.62 17.89
CA TRP A 273 6.01 11.27 17.40
C TRP A 273 7.35 10.63 17.06
N SER A 274 7.56 9.40 17.52
CA SER A 274 8.74 8.63 17.08
C SER A 274 8.64 8.29 15.59
N ASP A 275 9.75 7.88 14.98
CA ASP A 275 9.78 7.48 13.57
C ASP A 275 8.86 6.28 13.26
N LEU A 276 8.54 5.50 14.30
CA LEU A 276 7.63 4.36 14.23
C LEU A 276 6.15 4.77 14.36
N GLU A 277 5.87 5.74 15.24
CA GLU A 277 4.51 6.23 15.48
C GLU A 277 4.03 7.17 14.37
N LYS A 278 4.94 7.99 13.83
CA LYS A 278 4.60 9.08 12.90
C LYS A 278 3.88 8.59 11.63
N PRO A 279 4.34 7.53 10.91
CA PRO A 279 3.63 7.04 9.74
C PRO A 279 2.20 6.59 10.05
N LEU A 280 1.99 5.90 11.18
CA LEU A 280 0.67 5.45 11.63
C LEU A 280 -0.26 6.64 11.90
N VAL A 281 0.22 7.65 12.64
CA VAL A 281 -0.58 8.84 12.96
C VAL A 281 -0.91 9.65 11.71
N LEU A 282 0.03 9.80 10.77
CA LEU A 282 -0.24 10.47 9.48
C LEU A 282 -1.33 9.73 8.70
N LYS A 283 -1.34 8.39 8.68
CA LYS A 283 -2.40 7.60 8.06
C LYS A 283 -3.76 7.81 8.74
N VAL A 284 -3.81 7.85 10.07
CA VAL A 284 -5.04 8.15 10.84
C VAL A 284 -5.58 9.54 10.51
N ILE A 285 -4.70 10.54 10.39
CA ILE A 285 -5.07 11.91 10.01
C ILE A 285 -5.60 11.95 8.57
N LEU A 286 -4.93 11.26 7.63
CA LEU A 286 -5.40 11.16 6.24
C LEU A 286 -6.80 10.52 6.20
N ALA A 287 -7.05 9.47 6.98
CA ALA A 287 -8.38 8.89 7.11
C ALA A 287 -9.40 9.93 7.58
N GLY A 288 -9.11 10.65 8.68
CA GLY A 288 -10.03 11.66 9.21
C GLY A 288 -10.28 12.86 8.30
N ALA A 289 -9.28 13.27 7.51
CA ALA A 289 -9.41 14.36 6.55
C ALA A 289 -10.31 13.99 5.36
N PHE A 290 -10.21 12.74 4.91
CA PHE A 290 -10.86 12.26 3.69
C PHE A 290 -12.06 11.33 3.95
N TYR A 291 -12.60 11.31 5.18
CA TYR A 291 -13.92 10.76 5.43
C TYR A 291 -14.95 11.40 4.47
N PRO A 292 -15.84 10.63 3.80
CA PRO A 292 -16.08 9.18 3.92
C PRO A 292 -15.44 8.31 2.81
N HIS A 293 -14.36 8.74 2.15
CA HIS A 293 -13.73 8.05 1.02
C HIS A 293 -12.96 6.76 1.42
N TYR A 294 -13.69 5.79 1.97
CA TYR A 294 -13.18 4.56 2.55
C TYR A 294 -13.55 3.34 1.70
N PHE A 295 -12.57 2.45 1.54
CA PHE A 295 -12.67 1.27 0.71
C PHE A 295 -12.09 0.05 1.44
N VAL A 296 -12.73 -1.10 1.32
CA VAL A 296 -12.30 -2.35 1.98
C VAL A 296 -12.14 -3.48 0.97
N ARG A 297 -11.34 -4.49 1.30
CA ARG A 297 -11.20 -5.73 0.49
C ARG A 297 -12.55 -6.45 0.33
N GLY A 298 -13.45 -6.31 1.31
CA GLY A 298 -14.82 -6.79 1.28
C GLY A 298 -14.97 -8.22 1.82
N ALA A 299 -15.46 -8.34 3.05
CA ALA A 299 -15.80 -9.63 3.67
C ALA A 299 -16.94 -10.42 2.97
N HIS A 300 -17.80 -9.76 2.19
CA HIS A 300 -18.98 -10.39 1.56
C HIS A 300 -18.75 -10.96 0.16
N GLY A 301 -17.54 -10.85 -0.40
CA GLY A 301 -17.28 -11.12 -1.82
C GLY A 301 -15.99 -11.86 -2.16
N GLY A 302 -15.32 -12.47 -1.18
CA GLY A 302 -14.17 -13.32 -1.40
C GLY A 302 -12.96 -12.88 -0.60
N GLN A 303 -12.85 -13.38 0.63
CA GLN A 303 -11.54 -13.65 1.19
C GLN A 303 -10.75 -14.43 0.14
N ILE A 304 -9.54 -13.96 -0.16
CA ILE A 304 -8.67 -14.70 -1.08
C ILE A 304 -8.38 -16.03 -0.40
N ASP A 305 -8.98 -17.10 -0.90
CA ASP A 305 -8.70 -18.44 -0.42
C ASP A 305 -7.30 -18.81 -0.89
N GLU A 306 -6.34 -18.77 0.03
CA GLU A 306 -4.94 -19.11 -0.24
C GLU A 306 -4.83 -20.52 -0.86
N ARG A 307 -5.71 -21.44 -0.48
CA ARG A 307 -5.76 -22.78 -1.07
C ARG A 307 -6.14 -22.73 -2.55
N GLU A 308 -7.13 -21.92 -2.93
CA GLU A 308 -7.51 -21.72 -4.33
C GLU A 308 -6.43 -20.97 -5.11
N ALA A 309 -5.70 -20.05 -4.46
CA ALA A 309 -4.55 -19.37 -5.03
C ALA A 309 -3.42 -20.36 -5.38
N VAL A 310 -3.04 -21.22 -4.43
CA VAL A 310 -2.02 -22.27 -4.62
C VAL A 310 -2.46 -23.29 -5.68
N LYS A 311 -3.74 -23.70 -5.68
CA LYS A 311 -4.30 -24.58 -6.74
C LYS A 311 -4.21 -23.92 -8.12
N THR A 312 -4.54 -22.63 -8.23
CA THR A 312 -4.48 -21.87 -9.49
C THR A 312 -3.07 -21.85 -10.07
N LEU A 313 -2.05 -21.89 -9.20
CA LEU A 313 -0.63 -21.89 -9.52
C LEU A 313 0.02 -23.28 -9.55
N VAL A 314 -0.78 -24.35 -9.44
CA VAL A 314 -0.33 -25.74 -9.51
C VAL A 314 0.75 -26.00 -8.45
N GLY A 315 0.46 -25.65 -7.20
CA GLY A 315 1.34 -25.92 -6.04
C GLY A 315 2.49 -24.92 -5.85
N ARG A 316 2.63 -23.93 -6.74
CA ARG A 316 3.64 -22.87 -6.59
C ARG A 316 3.22 -21.83 -5.55
N ASP A 317 4.22 -21.20 -4.94
CA ASP A 317 4.05 -20.16 -3.93
C ASP A 317 3.37 -18.91 -4.53
N PRO A 318 2.18 -18.51 -4.04
CA PRO A 318 1.42 -17.40 -4.59
C PRO A 318 2.03 -16.02 -4.30
N PHE A 319 2.93 -15.91 -3.32
CA PHE A 319 3.55 -14.64 -2.95
C PHE A 319 4.67 -14.24 -3.91
N ASN A 320 5.32 -15.21 -4.56
CA ASN A 320 6.42 -14.97 -5.50
C ASN A 320 6.13 -15.39 -6.95
N THR A 321 4.91 -15.84 -7.26
CA THR A 321 4.55 -16.35 -8.59
C THR A 321 3.41 -15.57 -9.23
N VAL A 322 3.60 -15.17 -10.48
CA VAL A 322 2.52 -14.66 -11.36
C VAL A 322 2.32 -15.59 -12.54
N TYR A 323 1.16 -15.54 -13.18
CA TYR A 323 0.87 -16.39 -14.34
C TYR A 323 0.26 -15.63 -15.52
N PHE A 324 0.52 -16.14 -16.71
CA PHE A 324 -0.14 -15.76 -17.95
C PHE A 324 -1.11 -16.83 -18.41
N GLN A 325 -2.00 -16.47 -19.32
CA GLN A 325 -2.88 -17.36 -20.04
C GLN A 325 -2.78 -17.13 -21.56
N GLY A 326 -3.09 -18.16 -22.33
CA GLY A 326 -3.16 -18.09 -23.80
C GLY A 326 -1.94 -18.64 -24.51
N MET A 327 -1.08 -19.40 -23.85
CA MET A 327 -0.01 -20.14 -24.52
C MET A 327 -0.61 -21.29 -25.36
N PRO A 328 -0.27 -21.44 -26.66
CA PRO A 328 -0.77 -22.53 -27.47
C PRO A 328 -0.25 -23.89 -26.99
N LYS A 329 -1.15 -24.87 -26.82
CA LYS A 329 -0.81 -26.22 -26.33
C LYS A 329 0.08 -27.02 -27.29
N ASN A 330 0.07 -26.68 -28.57
CA ASN A 330 0.85 -27.34 -29.63
C ASN A 330 2.26 -26.73 -29.81
N GLN A 331 2.69 -25.86 -28.90
CA GLN A 331 3.99 -25.21 -28.93
C GLN A 331 4.79 -25.59 -27.68
N PRO A 332 6.07 -25.98 -27.82
CA PRO A 332 6.95 -26.17 -26.67
C PRO A 332 7.26 -24.80 -26.05
N GLY A 333 6.71 -24.56 -24.85
CA GLY A 333 6.78 -23.26 -24.17
C GLY A 333 8.21 -22.86 -23.78
N GLU A 334 9.01 -23.86 -23.45
CA GLU A 334 10.39 -23.76 -22.96
C GLU A 334 11.31 -23.08 -24.00
N LEU A 335 11.02 -23.19 -25.31
CA LEU A 335 11.72 -22.46 -26.38
C LEU A 335 11.57 -20.94 -26.27
N TYR A 336 10.46 -20.47 -25.68
CA TYR A 336 10.12 -19.05 -25.58
C TYR A 336 10.38 -18.49 -24.19
N ALA A 337 10.78 -19.32 -23.22
CA ALA A 337 11.01 -18.96 -21.82
C ALA A 337 11.98 -17.77 -21.66
N LYS A 338 13.08 -17.75 -22.42
CA LYS A 338 14.05 -16.64 -22.41
C LYS A 338 13.45 -15.31 -22.89
N THR A 339 12.52 -15.36 -23.85
CA THR A 339 11.80 -14.16 -24.31
C THR A 339 10.89 -13.60 -23.21
N ILE A 340 10.20 -14.50 -22.50
CA ILE A 340 9.34 -14.13 -21.37
C ILE A 340 10.18 -13.59 -20.22
N LYS A 341 11.31 -14.22 -19.89
CA LYS A 341 12.27 -13.72 -18.89
C LYS A 341 12.76 -12.31 -19.22
N ASN A 342 13.16 -12.07 -20.46
CA ASN A 342 13.61 -10.74 -20.93
C ASN A 342 12.52 -9.66 -20.84
N TYR A 343 11.24 -10.04 -20.87
CA TYR A 343 10.13 -9.11 -20.69
C TYR A 343 10.04 -8.55 -19.27
N PHE A 344 10.53 -9.30 -18.28
CA PHE A 344 10.50 -8.93 -16.85
C PHE A 344 11.86 -8.53 -16.28
N LYS A 345 12.87 -8.33 -17.13
CA LYS A 345 14.23 -7.95 -16.70
C LYS A 345 14.26 -6.67 -15.83
N ASP A 346 13.30 -5.76 -16.04
CA ASP A 346 13.21 -4.49 -15.29
C ASP A 346 12.46 -4.67 -13.94
N CYS A 347 11.90 -5.85 -13.69
CA CYS A 347 11.22 -6.22 -12.44
C CYS A 347 12.16 -6.98 -11.49
N ALA A 348 12.95 -7.92 -12.00
CA ALA A 348 13.91 -8.69 -11.21
C ALA A 348 15.02 -9.28 -12.07
N GLU A 349 16.18 -9.52 -11.47
CA GLU A 349 17.31 -10.19 -12.14
C GLU A 349 17.15 -11.72 -12.13
N GLU A 350 16.66 -12.27 -11.01
CA GLU A 350 16.49 -13.72 -10.79
C GLU A 350 15.02 -14.13 -11.02
N ILE A 351 14.75 -14.66 -12.20
CA ILE A 351 13.41 -15.06 -12.66
C ILE A 351 13.46 -16.48 -13.24
N LYS A 352 12.51 -17.32 -12.82
CA LYS A 352 12.25 -18.67 -13.32
C LYS A 352 10.92 -18.70 -14.07
N VAL A 353 10.91 -19.22 -15.29
CA VAL A 353 9.74 -19.36 -16.15
C VAL A 353 9.44 -20.85 -16.32
N SER A 354 8.24 -21.26 -15.95
CA SER A 354 7.80 -22.66 -16.06
C SER A 354 6.46 -22.79 -16.76
N PHE A 355 6.21 -23.96 -17.33
CA PHE A 355 5.03 -24.29 -18.12
C PHE A 355 4.36 -25.53 -17.52
N ASP A 356 3.09 -25.71 -17.82
CA ASP A 356 2.33 -26.93 -17.53
C ASP A 356 1.59 -27.41 -18.79
N ASP A 357 0.77 -28.46 -18.67
CA ASP A 357 -0.07 -28.97 -19.76
C ASP A 357 -1.29 -28.09 -20.07
N THR A 358 -1.42 -26.97 -19.36
CA THR A 358 -2.45 -25.98 -19.61
C THR A 358 -1.92 -24.89 -20.54
N SER A 359 -2.78 -23.92 -20.87
CA SER A 359 -2.37 -22.73 -21.63
C SER A 359 -1.72 -21.65 -20.75
N LYS A 360 -1.23 -22.02 -19.56
CA LYS A 360 -0.66 -21.09 -18.59
C LYS A 360 0.86 -21.07 -18.66
N VAL A 361 1.43 -19.93 -18.29
CA VAL A 361 2.87 -19.77 -18.10
C VAL A 361 3.08 -19.15 -16.74
N TYR A 362 3.98 -19.72 -15.94
CA TYR A 362 4.27 -19.26 -14.58
C TYR A 362 5.61 -18.56 -14.56
N VAL A 363 5.66 -17.39 -13.92
CA VAL A 363 6.86 -16.60 -13.71
C VAL A 363 7.06 -16.47 -12.21
N GLN A 364 8.12 -17.09 -11.71
CA GLN A 364 8.48 -17.09 -10.30
C GLN A 364 9.68 -16.17 -10.07
N TYR A 365 9.58 -15.37 -9.01
CA TYR A 365 10.60 -14.42 -8.60
C TYR A 365 11.42 -14.96 -7.43
N SER A 366 12.71 -14.65 -7.44
CA SER A 366 13.57 -14.85 -6.28
C SER A 366 13.02 -14.09 -5.09
N ARG A 367 13.17 -14.68 -3.89
CA ARG A 367 12.76 -14.06 -2.63
C ARG A 367 13.48 -12.74 -2.35
N LYS A 368 14.66 -12.53 -2.94
CA LYS A 368 15.37 -11.24 -2.91
C LYS A 368 14.59 -10.12 -3.62
N SER A 369 13.71 -10.45 -4.57
CA SER A 369 12.87 -9.50 -5.28
C SER A 369 11.54 -9.28 -4.55
N ILE A 370 11.55 -8.34 -3.59
CA ILE A 370 10.39 -7.98 -2.77
C ILE A 370 9.18 -7.55 -3.62
N TYR A 371 9.43 -6.86 -4.74
CA TYR A 371 8.38 -6.26 -5.58
C TYR A 371 8.14 -6.95 -6.92
N GLY A 372 8.80 -8.09 -7.21
CA GLY A 372 8.74 -8.74 -8.52
C GLY A 372 7.32 -9.05 -9.00
N CYS A 373 6.49 -9.65 -8.15
CA CYS A 373 5.08 -9.92 -8.46
C CYS A 373 4.26 -8.64 -8.65
N LEU A 374 4.45 -7.65 -7.79
CA LEU A 374 3.73 -6.38 -7.82
C LEU A 374 4.04 -5.61 -9.11
N GLN A 375 5.32 -5.49 -9.47
CA GLN A 375 5.79 -4.84 -10.69
C GLN A 375 5.32 -5.59 -11.95
N SER A 376 5.23 -6.92 -11.88
CA SER A 376 4.70 -7.72 -12.98
C SER A 376 3.23 -7.41 -13.24
N CYS A 377 2.41 -7.50 -12.19
CA CYS A 377 0.99 -7.15 -12.27
C CYS A 377 0.81 -5.69 -12.71
N LYS A 378 1.76 -4.81 -12.37
CA LYS A 378 1.77 -3.43 -12.86
C LYS A 378 1.92 -3.33 -14.38
N ILE A 379 2.72 -4.18 -15.01
CA ILE A 379 2.85 -4.25 -16.47
C ILE A 379 1.50 -4.58 -17.13
N ALA A 380 0.74 -5.53 -16.56
CA ALA A 380 -0.60 -5.86 -17.01
C ALA A 380 -1.57 -4.68 -16.87
N SER A 381 -1.56 -4.02 -15.70
CA SER A 381 -2.36 -2.81 -15.41
C SER A 381 -2.07 -1.66 -16.38
N LEU A 382 -0.82 -1.51 -16.82
CA LEU A 382 -0.40 -0.52 -17.83
C LEU A 382 -0.77 -0.91 -19.27
N LYS A 383 -1.38 -2.09 -19.49
CA LYS A 383 -1.75 -2.65 -20.80
C LYS A 383 -0.55 -2.79 -21.75
N ILE A 384 0.62 -3.11 -21.22
CA ILE A 384 1.81 -3.39 -22.04
C ILE A 384 1.67 -4.83 -22.56
N PRO A 385 1.61 -5.06 -23.88
CA PRO A 385 1.34 -6.38 -24.43
C PRO A 385 2.58 -7.28 -24.41
N CYS A 386 2.46 -8.46 -23.78
CA CYS A 386 3.47 -9.51 -23.87
C CYS A 386 3.21 -10.36 -25.14
N THR A 387 3.91 -10.05 -26.23
CA THR A 387 3.72 -10.73 -27.53
C THR A 387 4.90 -11.66 -27.84
N LEU A 388 4.59 -12.94 -28.05
CA LEU A 388 5.54 -13.96 -28.47
C LEU A 388 5.39 -14.24 -29.96
N TYR A 389 6.51 -14.31 -30.67
CA TYR A 389 6.56 -14.69 -32.08
C TYR A 389 6.86 -16.19 -32.16
N LEU A 390 6.01 -16.95 -32.82
CA LEU A 390 6.03 -18.41 -32.80
C LEU A 390 6.53 -18.99 -34.12
N LEU A 391 7.32 -20.06 -34.01
CA LEU A 391 7.65 -20.95 -35.12
C LEU A 391 6.40 -21.76 -35.54
N PRO A 392 6.34 -22.24 -36.79
CA PRO A 392 5.41 -23.31 -37.16
C PRO A 392 5.53 -24.50 -36.21
N ALA A 393 4.42 -25.10 -35.77
CA ALA A 393 4.41 -26.12 -34.71
C ALA A 393 5.37 -27.30 -34.99
N ASP A 394 5.40 -27.79 -36.23
CA ASP A 394 6.28 -28.88 -36.65
C ASP A 394 7.78 -28.52 -36.54
N GLN A 395 8.12 -27.25 -36.78
CA GLN A 395 9.50 -26.77 -36.67
C GLN A 395 9.87 -26.52 -35.21
N ALA A 396 8.93 -26.04 -34.40
CA ALA A 396 9.12 -25.84 -32.97
C ALA A 396 9.38 -27.18 -32.27
N ALA A 397 8.60 -28.23 -32.58
CA ALA A 397 8.78 -29.57 -32.02
C ALA A 397 10.18 -30.14 -32.35
N LYS A 398 10.59 -30.08 -33.62
CA LYS A 398 11.93 -30.52 -34.05
C LYS A 398 13.05 -29.75 -33.35
N ARG A 399 12.87 -28.45 -33.13
CA ARG A 399 13.87 -27.61 -32.44
C ARG A 399 13.94 -27.91 -30.95
N ALA A 400 12.81 -28.21 -30.32
CA ALA A 400 12.78 -28.65 -28.92
C ALA A 400 13.57 -29.97 -28.75
N GLU A 401 13.36 -30.94 -29.64
CA GLU A 401 14.12 -32.20 -29.66
C GLU A 401 15.63 -31.97 -29.84
N GLN A 402 16.02 -31.07 -30.76
CA GLN A 402 17.44 -30.76 -31.02
C GLN A 402 18.17 -30.15 -29.81
N VAL A 403 17.43 -29.42 -28.94
CA VAL A 403 17.99 -28.79 -27.74
C VAL A 403 17.80 -29.68 -26.50
N GLY A 404 17.32 -30.92 -26.66
CA GLY A 404 17.16 -31.87 -25.58
C GLY A 404 15.99 -31.58 -24.63
N LEU A 405 14.99 -30.81 -25.07
CA LEU A 405 13.76 -30.61 -24.29
C LEU A 405 12.87 -31.85 -24.38
N PRO A 406 12.30 -32.36 -23.27
CA PRO A 406 11.54 -33.60 -23.26
C PRO A 406 10.28 -33.52 -24.13
N SER A 407 10.09 -34.51 -25.01
CA SER A 407 8.96 -34.59 -25.94
C SER A 407 7.68 -35.18 -25.33
N ASN A 408 7.74 -35.74 -24.12
CA ASN A 408 6.62 -36.41 -23.46
C ASN A 408 6.40 -35.85 -22.05
N ARG A 409 5.20 -35.31 -21.81
CA ARG A 409 4.79 -34.67 -20.54
C ARG A 409 3.90 -35.61 -19.74
N ASP A 410 4.43 -36.76 -19.34
CA ASP A 410 3.71 -37.69 -18.48
C ASP A 410 4.20 -37.61 -17.03
N SER A 411 3.23 -37.42 -16.13
CA SER A 411 3.28 -37.45 -14.65
C SER A 411 3.71 -36.16 -13.92
N LEU A 412 2.73 -35.58 -13.22
CA LEU A 412 2.83 -34.51 -12.19
C LEU A 412 3.78 -34.82 -11.01
N PHE A 413 4.55 -35.90 -11.07
CA PHE A 413 5.51 -36.37 -10.06
C PHE A 413 6.71 -37.08 -10.69
N THR A 414 7.20 -36.64 -11.85
CA THR A 414 8.52 -37.12 -12.30
C THR A 414 9.60 -36.34 -11.57
N THR A 415 10.22 -37.01 -10.61
CA THR A 415 11.52 -36.67 -10.04
C THR A 415 12.48 -36.32 -11.17
N GLU A 416 12.80 -35.04 -11.34
CA GLU A 416 13.91 -34.65 -12.20
C GLU A 416 15.19 -35.21 -11.57
N GLN A 417 15.65 -36.36 -12.07
CA GLN A 417 17.04 -36.75 -11.97
C GLN A 417 17.84 -35.91 -12.97
N SER A 418 17.86 -34.60 -12.76
CA SER A 418 18.83 -33.72 -13.40
C SER A 418 20.16 -33.97 -12.71
N GLN A 419 21.13 -34.47 -13.48
CA GLN A 419 22.53 -34.55 -13.06
C GLN A 419 22.96 -33.17 -12.56
N LYS A 420 23.25 -33.09 -11.25
CA LYS A 420 23.76 -31.87 -10.59
C LYS A 420 24.93 -31.30 -11.40
N THR A 421 24.69 -30.18 -12.08
CA THR A 421 25.77 -29.28 -12.47
C THR A 421 26.11 -28.45 -11.23
N ASN A 422 27.37 -28.58 -10.78
CA ASN A 422 27.88 -28.06 -9.51
C ASN A 422 27.91 -26.52 -9.42
N SER A 423 26.80 -25.83 -9.09
CA SER A 423 26.90 -24.40 -8.74
C SER A 423 26.01 -23.85 -7.62
N THR A 424 24.98 -24.54 -7.12
CA THR A 424 24.23 -24.12 -5.92
C THR A 424 24.38 -25.13 -4.80
N VAL A 425 25.25 -24.80 -3.85
CA VAL A 425 25.35 -25.54 -2.59
C VAL A 425 24.22 -25.05 -1.68
N ASN A 426 23.15 -25.82 -1.54
CA ASN A 426 22.03 -25.52 -0.63
C ASN A 426 22.34 -26.05 0.79
N PRO A 427 21.93 -25.37 1.87
CA PRO A 427 22.14 -25.85 3.23
C PRO A 427 21.37 -27.14 3.49
N ASN A 428 21.86 -27.96 4.41
CA ASN A 428 21.12 -29.12 4.90
C ASN A 428 19.96 -28.66 5.77
N LEU A 429 18.73 -28.91 5.32
CA LEU A 429 17.51 -28.53 6.04
C LEU A 429 17.03 -29.69 6.93
N PRO A 430 16.27 -29.39 8.00
CA PRO A 430 15.69 -30.43 8.85
C PRO A 430 14.75 -31.33 8.05
N SER A 431 15.07 -32.64 8.00
CA SER A 431 14.23 -33.65 7.35
C SER A 431 12.83 -33.68 7.98
N ILE A 432 11.88 -34.34 7.31
CA ILE A 432 10.50 -34.39 7.81
C ILE A 432 10.45 -34.97 9.23
N ASP A 433 11.28 -35.99 9.49
CA ASP A 433 11.38 -36.74 10.75
C ASP A 433 11.97 -35.93 11.93
N VAL A 434 12.56 -34.76 11.67
CA VAL A 434 13.19 -33.94 12.71
C VAL A 434 12.20 -32.90 13.27
N SER A 435 11.77 -33.10 14.51
CA SER A 435 10.83 -32.17 15.20
C SER A 435 11.51 -31.12 16.08
N TYR A 436 12.74 -31.37 16.57
CA TYR A 436 13.46 -30.46 17.45
C TYR A 436 14.91 -30.31 17.00
N ILE A 437 15.39 -29.07 16.96
CA ILE A 437 16.76 -28.74 16.60
C ILE A 437 17.38 -27.79 17.63
N HIS A 438 18.64 -28.06 17.99
CA HIS A 438 19.42 -27.17 18.85
C HIS A 438 20.18 -26.20 17.95
N ILE A 439 19.95 -24.90 18.12
CA ILE A 439 20.44 -23.91 17.16
C ILE A 439 21.16 -22.75 17.83
N GLU A 440 22.10 -22.17 17.09
CA GLU A 440 22.63 -20.83 17.37
C GLU A 440 22.16 -19.87 16.28
N ILE A 441 21.94 -18.61 16.66
CA ILE A 441 21.53 -17.54 15.75
C ILE A 441 22.73 -16.61 15.48
N PRO A 442 23.54 -16.87 14.45
CA PRO A 442 24.69 -16.03 14.09
C PRO A 442 24.26 -14.62 13.62
N TYR A 443 23.16 -14.52 12.87
CA TYR A 443 22.73 -13.27 12.25
C TYR A 443 21.21 -13.10 12.31
N VAL A 444 20.75 -11.89 12.62
CA VAL A 444 19.33 -11.54 12.70
C VAL A 444 19.04 -10.43 11.71
N ILE A 445 18.09 -10.65 10.79
CA ILE A 445 17.62 -9.64 9.84
C ILE A 445 16.57 -8.79 10.55
N ASP A 446 15.54 -9.43 11.11
CA ASP A 446 14.52 -8.83 11.97
C ASP A 446 14.06 -9.84 13.03
N PRO A 447 13.26 -9.44 14.04
CA PRO A 447 12.85 -10.34 15.13
C PRO A 447 12.14 -11.63 14.68
N SER A 448 11.52 -11.66 13.49
CA SER A 448 10.88 -12.85 12.93
C SER A 448 11.71 -13.57 11.89
N HIS A 449 12.78 -12.97 11.37
CA HIS A 449 13.57 -13.48 10.25
C HIS A 449 15.07 -13.44 10.58
N PHE A 450 15.70 -14.60 10.63
CA PHE A 450 17.08 -14.73 11.06
C PHE A 450 17.75 -15.94 10.42
N TRP A 451 19.07 -16.00 10.50
CA TRP A 451 19.84 -17.16 10.09
C TRP A 451 20.20 -17.97 11.34
N ALA A 452 20.08 -19.29 11.22
CA ALA A 452 20.43 -20.21 12.29
C ALA A 452 21.44 -21.25 11.79
N ARG A 453 22.24 -21.77 12.72
CA ARG A 453 23.09 -22.93 12.50
C ARG A 453 22.74 -24.04 13.48
N SER A 454 22.88 -25.28 13.05
CA SER A 454 22.68 -26.43 13.92
C SER A 454 23.88 -26.59 14.86
N LEU A 455 23.62 -26.87 16.14
CA LEU A 455 24.62 -27.10 17.17
C LEU A 455 24.89 -28.58 17.42
N ASP A 456 24.56 -29.44 16.46
CA ASP A 456 24.87 -30.86 16.54
C ASP A 456 26.38 -31.12 16.32
N VAL A 457 26.83 -32.30 16.77
CA VAL A 457 28.26 -32.66 16.76
C VAL A 457 28.85 -32.60 15.35
N SER A 458 28.05 -32.94 14.32
CA SER A 458 28.53 -32.94 12.94
C SER A 458 28.77 -31.53 12.41
N SER A 459 27.81 -30.60 12.61
CA SER A 459 27.93 -29.20 12.18
C SER A 459 29.07 -28.47 12.90
N ASN A 460 29.24 -28.68 14.21
CA ASN A 460 30.35 -28.07 14.98
C ASN A 460 31.73 -28.58 14.50
N ASN A 461 31.84 -29.86 14.18
CA ASN A 461 33.08 -30.43 13.64
C ASN A 461 33.38 -29.87 12.24
N MET A 462 32.37 -29.69 11.38
CA MET A 462 32.52 -29.07 10.06
C MET A 462 32.94 -27.61 10.17
N GLU A 463 32.35 -26.83 11.07
CA GLU A 463 32.73 -25.43 11.30
C GLU A 463 34.21 -25.33 11.72
N LEU A 464 34.61 -26.11 12.73
CA LEU A 464 35.99 -26.11 13.22
C LEU A 464 36.97 -26.52 12.11
N TRP A 465 36.59 -27.52 11.30
CA TRP A 465 37.40 -27.97 10.17
C TRP A 465 37.54 -26.88 9.10
N LEU A 466 36.44 -26.22 8.71
CA LEU A 466 36.44 -25.10 7.75
C LEU A 466 37.30 -23.94 8.26
N PHE A 467 37.13 -23.58 9.53
CA PHE A 467 37.89 -22.51 10.16
C PHE A 467 39.40 -22.78 10.12
N ASN A 468 39.83 -23.97 10.55
CA ASN A 468 41.24 -24.35 10.55
C ASN A 468 41.83 -24.39 9.14
N LYS A 469 41.07 -24.91 8.17
CA LYS A 469 41.52 -24.99 6.77
C LYS A 469 41.70 -23.63 6.11
N LEU A 470 40.83 -22.67 6.39
CA LEU A 470 40.90 -21.33 5.81
C LEU A 470 41.89 -20.41 6.52
N ASN A 471 42.12 -20.59 7.82
CA ASN A 471 42.86 -19.62 8.64
C ASN A 471 44.22 -20.10 9.15
N GLU A 472 44.43 -21.41 9.33
CA GLU A 472 45.70 -21.94 9.86
C GLU A 472 46.70 -22.34 8.76
N GLN A 473 46.24 -22.51 7.52
CA GLN A 473 47.08 -22.87 6.37
C GLN A 473 47.25 -21.68 5.41
N SER A 474 48.25 -20.83 5.67
CA SER A 474 48.48 -19.56 4.94
C SER A 474 48.73 -19.70 3.44
N ASP A 475 49.27 -20.85 2.99
CA ASP A 475 49.77 -21.01 1.62
C ASP A 475 48.67 -21.38 0.60
N ILE A 476 47.45 -21.61 1.10
CA ILE A 476 46.32 -22.12 0.31
C ILE A 476 45.49 -20.99 -0.30
N LEU A 477 45.45 -19.83 0.37
CA LEU A 477 44.67 -18.67 -0.05
C LEU A 477 45.52 -17.73 -0.91
N LYS A 478 45.24 -17.68 -2.21
CA LYS A 478 45.96 -16.81 -3.15
C LYS A 478 45.14 -15.56 -3.49
N PRO A 479 45.78 -14.41 -3.72
CA PRO A 479 45.12 -13.24 -4.31
C PRO A 479 44.44 -13.60 -5.64
N LEU A 480 43.38 -12.87 -5.98
CA LEU A 480 42.66 -13.04 -7.24
C LEU A 480 43.47 -12.56 -8.44
N ASP A 481 43.65 -13.42 -9.44
CA ASP A 481 44.29 -13.07 -10.72
C ASP A 481 43.33 -12.39 -11.71
N SER A 482 42.01 -12.50 -11.47
CA SER A 482 40.95 -11.97 -12.35
C SER A 482 39.79 -11.39 -11.54
N SER A 483 38.92 -10.61 -12.19
CA SER A 483 37.74 -10.03 -11.53
C SER A 483 36.82 -11.13 -10.98
N PRO A 484 36.33 -10.99 -9.73
CA PRO A 484 35.47 -12.00 -9.10
C PRO A 484 34.18 -12.21 -9.89
N GLN A 485 33.73 -13.46 -9.97
CA GLN A 485 32.49 -13.83 -10.65
C GLN A 485 31.32 -13.86 -9.67
N VAL A 486 30.24 -13.15 -10.00
CA VAL A 486 28.97 -13.19 -9.24
C VAL A 486 28.44 -14.63 -9.21
N GLY A 487 28.07 -15.10 -8.02
CA GLY A 487 27.59 -16.46 -7.74
C GLY A 487 28.69 -17.47 -7.37
N LYS A 488 29.98 -17.15 -7.58
CA LYS A 488 31.08 -18.06 -7.23
C LYS A 488 31.51 -17.88 -5.77
N LEU A 489 31.97 -18.97 -5.16
CA LEU A 489 32.52 -19.00 -3.79
C LEU A 489 34.00 -18.61 -3.78
N TYR A 490 34.35 -17.76 -2.81
CA TYR A 490 35.71 -17.32 -2.50
C TYR A 490 35.91 -17.28 -0.98
N ALA A 491 37.17 -17.13 -0.55
CA ALA A 491 37.46 -16.81 0.84
C ALA A 491 37.47 -15.28 1.01
N ALA A 492 36.61 -14.78 1.89
CA ALA A 492 36.49 -13.35 2.20
C ALA A 492 36.86 -13.08 3.66
N PRO A 493 37.58 -11.97 3.94
CA PRO A 493 37.90 -11.56 5.30
C PRO A 493 36.66 -11.05 6.03
N PHE A 494 36.58 -11.38 7.32
CA PHE A 494 35.66 -10.79 8.28
C PHE A 494 36.46 -10.43 9.55
N THR A 495 36.31 -9.20 10.01
CA THR A 495 37.05 -8.68 11.18
C THR A 495 36.15 -8.71 12.40
N GLU A 496 36.50 -9.54 13.38
CA GLU A 496 35.84 -9.56 14.68
C GLU A 496 36.81 -9.06 15.76
N GLY A 497 36.52 -7.90 16.33
CA GLY A 497 37.40 -7.22 17.28
C GLY A 497 38.72 -6.74 16.63
N HIS A 498 39.85 -7.36 17.02
CA HIS A 498 41.19 -7.03 16.50
C HIS A 498 41.77 -8.10 15.55
N GLN A 499 41.01 -9.14 15.24
CA GLN A 499 41.47 -10.24 14.38
C GLN A 499 40.65 -10.27 13.09
N THR A 500 41.34 -10.44 11.96
CA THR A 500 40.70 -10.64 10.64
C THR A 500 40.92 -12.07 10.22
N MET A 501 39.83 -12.81 10.05
CA MET A 501 39.82 -14.21 9.64
C MET A 501 39.09 -14.35 8.30
N TYR A 502 39.41 -15.39 7.54
CA TYR A 502 38.80 -15.72 6.26
C TYR A 502 37.70 -16.77 6.42
N TYR A 503 36.59 -16.54 5.73
CA TYR A 503 35.41 -17.40 5.73
C TYR A 503 34.91 -17.63 4.30
N ARG A 504 34.11 -18.70 4.09
CA ARG A 504 33.50 -18.97 2.79
C ARG A 504 32.45 -17.92 2.48
N ALA A 505 32.58 -17.26 1.35
CA ALA A 505 31.63 -16.24 0.91
C ALA A 505 31.31 -16.35 -0.57
N ARG A 506 30.03 -16.14 -0.91
CA ARG A 506 29.55 -16.04 -2.29
C ARG A 506 29.54 -14.57 -2.71
N ILE A 507 29.95 -14.29 -3.94
CA ILE A 507 29.84 -12.93 -4.50
C ILE A 507 28.39 -12.68 -4.92
N ASP A 508 27.73 -11.72 -4.28
CA ASP A 508 26.34 -11.38 -4.56
C ASP A 508 26.25 -10.25 -5.61
N SER A 509 27.10 -9.21 -5.53
CA SER A 509 27.16 -8.16 -6.55
C SER A 509 28.52 -7.45 -6.60
N VAL A 510 28.91 -6.96 -7.78
CA VAL A 510 30.13 -6.14 -7.97
C VAL A 510 29.69 -4.69 -8.18
N GLN A 511 30.10 -3.77 -7.29
CA GLN A 511 29.65 -2.39 -7.40
C GLN A 511 30.34 -1.64 -8.55
N PRO A 512 29.62 -0.81 -9.34
CA PRO A 512 30.23 -0.03 -10.41
C PRO A 512 31.16 1.06 -9.83
N LYS A 513 32.34 1.22 -10.44
CA LYS A 513 33.38 2.21 -10.10
C LYS A 513 32.80 3.62 -9.92
N ARG A 514 32.47 4.00 -8.68
CA ARG A 514 32.15 5.39 -8.31
C ARG A 514 33.30 6.07 -7.57
N ASN A 515 34.16 5.30 -6.89
CA ASN A 515 35.38 5.76 -6.21
C ASN A 515 36.55 4.79 -6.52
N GLU A 516 37.80 5.23 -6.31
CA GLU A 516 39.03 4.48 -6.65
C GLU A 516 39.21 3.14 -5.91
N GLU A 517 38.33 2.79 -4.96
CA GLU A 517 38.33 1.49 -4.29
C GLU A 517 37.36 0.51 -4.96
N ASN A 518 37.90 -0.56 -5.55
CA ASN A 518 37.10 -1.66 -6.11
C ASN A 518 36.47 -2.49 -4.97
N LEU A 519 35.21 -2.20 -4.64
CA LEU A 519 34.42 -2.91 -3.60
C LEU A 519 33.48 -3.95 -4.22
N VAL A 520 33.24 -5.03 -3.47
CA VAL A 520 32.34 -6.13 -3.83
C VAL A 520 31.50 -6.54 -2.63
N GLN A 521 30.23 -6.87 -2.88
CA GLN A 521 29.32 -7.35 -1.85
C GLN A 521 29.39 -8.88 -1.77
N VAL A 522 29.65 -9.39 -0.57
CA VAL A 522 29.84 -10.82 -0.31
C VAL A 522 28.83 -11.33 0.72
N PHE A 523 28.32 -12.53 0.49
CA PHE A 523 27.41 -13.23 1.39
C PHE A 523 28.13 -14.41 2.05
N PHE A 524 28.27 -14.38 3.37
CA PHE A 524 28.92 -15.44 4.14
C PHE A 524 27.97 -16.63 4.31
N ILE A 525 28.18 -17.68 3.53
CA ILE A 525 27.24 -18.80 3.39
C ILE A 525 27.05 -19.60 4.70
N ASP A 526 28.02 -19.55 5.61
CA ASP A 526 28.02 -20.30 6.87
C ASP A 526 27.43 -19.51 8.05
N TYR A 527 27.16 -18.21 7.87
CA TYR A 527 26.71 -17.30 8.92
C TYR A 527 25.47 -16.48 8.52
N GLY A 528 25.19 -16.36 7.22
CA GLY A 528 23.97 -15.74 6.69
C GLY A 528 24.00 -14.21 6.57
N ASN A 529 25.10 -13.56 6.94
CA ASN A 529 25.26 -12.11 6.83
C ASN A 529 25.90 -11.68 5.49
N THR A 530 25.66 -10.43 5.10
CA THR A 530 26.23 -9.82 3.89
C THR A 530 27.12 -8.64 4.27
N GLU A 531 28.31 -8.55 3.69
CA GLU A 531 29.27 -7.46 3.93
C GLU A 531 29.82 -6.88 2.64
N THR A 532 30.39 -5.67 2.73
CA THR A 532 31.12 -5.05 1.61
C THR A 532 32.62 -5.15 1.85
N VAL A 533 33.34 -5.79 0.93
CA VAL A 533 34.76 -6.11 1.05
C VAL A 533 35.53 -5.56 -0.16
N LYS A 534 36.83 -5.26 -0.01
CA LYS A 534 37.69 -4.87 -1.12
C LYS A 534 38.05 -6.10 -1.97
N ILE A 535 38.01 -5.96 -3.30
CA ILE A 535 38.41 -7.06 -4.21
C ILE A 535 39.84 -7.54 -3.92
N ALA A 536 40.75 -6.64 -3.53
CA ALA A 536 42.13 -6.96 -3.18
C ALA A 536 42.27 -7.89 -1.95
N ASP A 537 41.25 -7.91 -1.08
CA ASP A 537 41.27 -8.71 0.14
C ASP A 537 40.58 -10.06 -0.04
N LEU A 538 39.93 -10.31 -1.17
CA LEU A 538 39.41 -11.64 -1.51
C LEU A 538 40.55 -12.60 -1.86
N ARG A 539 40.34 -13.89 -1.57
CA ARG A 539 41.27 -14.97 -1.88
C ARG A 539 40.58 -16.09 -2.66
N ASP A 540 41.26 -16.63 -3.67
CA ASP A 540 40.91 -17.90 -4.31
C ASP A 540 41.64 -19.05 -3.61
N ILE A 541 41.07 -20.25 -3.70
CA ILE A 541 41.64 -21.48 -3.13
C ILE A 541 42.53 -22.10 -4.20
N ALA A 542 43.83 -22.18 -3.89
CA ALA A 542 44.87 -22.55 -4.86
C ALA A 542 44.92 -24.03 -5.22
N ASP A 543 44.47 -24.90 -4.32
CA ASP A 543 44.43 -26.35 -4.50
C ASP A 543 43.04 -26.77 -4.98
N GLU A 544 42.94 -27.25 -6.22
CA GLU A 544 41.67 -27.66 -6.83
C GLU A 544 41.04 -28.88 -6.15
N ASN A 545 41.83 -29.76 -5.51
CA ASN A 545 41.29 -30.88 -4.74
C ASN A 545 40.66 -30.36 -3.45
N LEU A 546 41.36 -29.50 -2.72
CA LEU A 546 40.84 -28.88 -1.50
C LEU A 546 39.66 -27.94 -1.78
N LYS A 547 39.66 -27.26 -2.92
CA LYS A 547 38.52 -26.47 -3.40
C LYS A 547 37.29 -27.34 -3.60
N THR A 548 37.47 -28.53 -4.16
CA THR A 548 36.39 -29.52 -4.30
C THR A 548 35.92 -30.01 -2.93
N GLU A 549 36.83 -30.36 -2.00
CA GLU A 549 36.49 -30.74 -0.62
C GLU A 549 35.73 -29.64 0.13
N LEU A 550 36.15 -28.37 -0.01
CA LEU A 550 35.49 -27.22 0.61
C LEU A 550 34.12 -26.91 0.00
N PHE A 551 33.88 -27.29 -1.26
CA PHE A 551 32.59 -27.11 -1.95
C PHE A 551 31.62 -28.29 -1.75
N GLU A 552 32.12 -29.48 -1.40
CA GLU A 552 31.27 -30.60 -0.98
C GLU A 552 30.61 -30.35 0.38
N VAL A 553 31.24 -29.54 1.25
CA VAL A 553 30.63 -29.17 2.53
C VAL A 553 29.45 -28.20 2.28
N PRO A 554 28.23 -28.55 2.66
CA PRO A 554 27.08 -27.67 2.50
C PRO A 554 27.22 -26.39 3.35
N PRO A 555 26.52 -25.29 3.00
CA PRO A 555 26.40 -24.14 3.88
C PRO A 555 25.88 -24.55 5.25
N LEU A 556 26.52 -24.05 6.31
CA LEU A 556 26.17 -24.39 7.69
C LEU A 556 25.01 -23.56 8.24
N ALA A 557 24.77 -22.36 7.69
CA ALA A 557 23.64 -21.53 8.07
C ALA A 557 22.43 -21.80 7.16
N PHE A 558 21.26 -21.89 7.79
CA PHE A 558 19.97 -21.96 7.12
C PHE A 558 19.06 -20.83 7.58
N GLU A 559 18.17 -20.42 6.69
CA GLU A 559 17.26 -19.30 6.89
C GLU A 559 16.04 -19.74 7.72
N CYS A 560 15.67 -18.94 8.71
CA CYS A 560 14.63 -19.26 9.68
C CYS A 560 13.63 -18.12 9.85
N THR A 561 12.37 -18.51 10.08
CA THR A 561 11.32 -17.59 10.53
C THR A 561 10.66 -18.08 11.81
N LEU A 562 10.08 -17.16 12.60
CA LEU A 562 9.29 -17.54 13.76
C LEU A 562 7.88 -17.97 13.35
N SER A 563 7.46 -19.15 13.82
CA SER A 563 6.13 -19.68 13.57
C SER A 563 5.06 -18.98 14.43
N GLU A 564 3.88 -18.79 13.84
CA GLU A 564 2.65 -18.27 14.45
C GLU A 564 2.73 -16.83 14.99
N ILE A 565 3.80 -16.09 14.68
CA ILE A 565 4.04 -14.72 15.15
C ILE A 565 4.67 -13.82 14.08
N GLN A 566 4.46 -12.51 14.19
CA GLN A 566 5.07 -11.49 13.32
C GLN A 566 5.84 -10.40 14.12
N PRO A 567 6.79 -9.65 13.51
CA PRO A 567 7.62 -8.66 14.20
C PRO A 567 6.86 -7.51 14.86
N SER A 568 7.43 -6.97 15.94
CA SER A 568 7.25 -5.58 16.34
C SER A 568 8.58 -4.95 16.81
N LEU A 569 8.60 -3.62 16.89
CA LEU A 569 9.76 -2.76 16.62
C LEU A 569 10.82 -2.57 17.75
N ILE A 570 11.04 -3.51 18.70
CA ILE A 570 11.68 -3.17 20.00
C ILE A 570 12.78 -4.18 20.54
N SER A 571 13.57 -4.84 19.67
CA SER A 571 14.90 -5.50 19.96
C SER A 571 14.99 -7.01 20.30
N ASN A 572 16.23 -7.55 20.29
CA ASN A 572 16.63 -8.97 20.15
C ASN A 572 17.44 -9.57 21.34
N SER A 573 17.45 -10.91 21.51
CA SER A 573 18.32 -11.67 22.43
C SER A 573 18.89 -12.96 21.79
N ARG A 574 19.90 -13.62 22.41
CA ARG A 574 20.67 -14.75 21.81
C ARG A 574 20.62 -16.06 22.62
N VAL A 575 20.57 -17.17 21.87
CA VAL A 575 20.61 -18.63 22.18
C VAL A 575 19.28 -19.31 22.56
N PHE A 576 18.87 -20.32 21.76
CA PHE A 576 17.53 -20.95 21.78
C PHE A 576 17.50 -22.42 21.29
N TYR A 577 16.47 -23.15 21.71
CA TYR A 577 16.00 -24.39 21.09
C TYR A 577 14.89 -24.06 20.08
N GLY A 578 14.89 -24.70 18.91
CA GLY A 578 13.81 -24.53 17.92
C GLY A 578 13.01 -25.81 17.76
N LYS A 579 11.69 -25.75 17.96
CA LYS A 579 10.78 -26.81 17.51
C LYS A 579 10.36 -26.51 16.07
N VAL A 580 10.56 -27.46 15.17
CA VAL A 580 10.30 -27.28 13.74
C VAL A 580 8.81 -27.36 13.48
N TYR A 581 8.22 -26.26 13.00
CA TYR A 581 6.82 -26.22 12.57
C TYR A 581 6.69 -26.72 11.14
N SER A 582 7.45 -26.11 10.21
CA SER A 582 7.43 -26.45 8.78
C SER A 582 8.76 -26.11 8.10
N VAL A 583 9.01 -26.70 6.93
CA VAL A 583 10.10 -26.32 6.01
C VAL A 583 9.51 -26.12 4.62
N VAL A 584 9.50 -24.87 4.15
CA VAL A 584 8.89 -24.49 2.85
C VAL A 584 9.84 -23.60 2.06
N ASN A 585 10.17 -24.04 0.83
CA ASN A 585 11.07 -23.33 -0.10
C ASN A 585 12.40 -22.91 0.55
N GLY A 586 13.03 -23.79 1.31
CA GLY A 586 14.32 -23.51 1.95
C GLY A 586 14.29 -22.73 3.28
N ILE A 587 13.13 -22.27 3.76
CA ILE A 587 12.99 -21.57 5.06
C ILE A 587 12.42 -22.53 6.09
N VAL A 588 13.01 -22.51 7.29
CA VAL A 588 12.57 -23.28 8.45
C VAL A 588 11.70 -22.39 9.35
N SER A 589 10.42 -22.72 9.51
CA SER A 589 9.53 -22.05 10.47
C SER A 589 9.65 -22.72 11.84
N LEU A 590 9.99 -21.95 12.89
CA LEU A 590 10.38 -22.46 14.20
C LEU A 590 9.58 -21.85 15.36
N GLU A 591 9.30 -22.66 16.37
CA GLU A 591 8.87 -22.23 17.71
C GLU A 591 10.10 -22.18 18.63
N LEU A 592 10.54 -20.97 19.05
CA LEU A 592 11.75 -20.82 19.85
C LEU A 592 11.47 -21.04 21.34
N ILE A 593 12.32 -21.83 21.99
CA ILE A 593 12.24 -22.23 23.40
C ILE A 593 13.59 -21.97 24.05
N LYS A 594 13.61 -21.19 25.15
CA LYS A 594 14.82 -20.97 25.96
C LYS A 594 14.75 -21.81 27.23
N GLN A 595 15.77 -22.61 27.48
CA GLN A 595 15.92 -23.35 28.73
C GLN A 595 16.71 -22.47 29.73
N SER A 596 16.13 -22.22 30.93
CA SER A 596 16.83 -21.47 31.98
C SER A 596 17.88 -22.35 32.66
N SER A 597 19.12 -21.86 32.80
CA SER A 597 20.24 -22.57 33.41
C SER A 597 20.22 -22.58 34.95
N THR A 598 19.26 -21.92 35.60
CA THR A 598 19.16 -21.87 37.07
C THR A 598 17.99 -22.70 37.61
N GLN A 599 18.31 -23.87 38.19
CA GLN A 599 17.58 -24.76 39.13
C GLN A 599 16.04 -24.96 39.05
N SER A 600 15.36 -24.42 38.06
CA SER A 600 14.01 -24.82 37.70
C SER A 600 14.04 -25.13 36.21
N ASN A 601 13.59 -26.33 35.83
CA ASN A 601 13.55 -26.82 34.45
C ASN A 601 12.47 -26.08 33.62
N ARG A 602 12.35 -24.75 33.80
CA ARG A 602 11.33 -23.91 33.20
C ARG A 602 11.80 -23.53 31.79
N GLN A 603 11.23 -24.22 30.82
CA GLN A 603 11.30 -23.84 29.42
C GLN A 603 10.45 -22.59 29.21
N VAL A 604 11.05 -21.54 28.64
CA VAL A 604 10.35 -20.31 28.27
C VAL A 604 10.18 -20.30 26.77
N ASN A 605 8.94 -20.42 26.29
CA ASN A 605 8.62 -20.21 24.89
C ASN A 605 8.79 -18.72 24.57
N ILE A 606 9.72 -18.41 23.66
CA ILE A 606 10.08 -17.06 23.27
C ILE A 606 9.00 -16.43 22.41
N ASN A 607 8.34 -17.20 21.54
CA ASN A 607 7.22 -16.71 20.74
C ASN A 607 6.10 -16.21 21.68
N HIS A 608 5.76 -16.98 22.72
CA HIS A 608 4.82 -16.55 23.77
C HIS A 608 5.32 -15.34 24.55
N TRP A 609 6.60 -15.33 24.95
CA TRP A 609 7.18 -14.20 25.68
C TRP A 609 7.15 -12.90 24.85
N LEU A 610 7.42 -12.97 23.55
CA LEU A 610 7.32 -11.84 22.63
C LEU A 610 5.88 -11.33 22.55
N ILE A 611 4.88 -12.22 22.48
CA ILE A 611 3.46 -11.85 22.50
C ILE A 611 3.07 -11.17 23.82
N GLU A 612 3.51 -11.72 24.96
CA GLU A 612 3.23 -11.20 26.31
C GLU A 612 3.85 -9.81 26.53
N LYS A 613 5.06 -9.59 26.03
CA LYS A 613 5.74 -8.29 26.11
C LYS A 613 5.26 -7.28 25.07
N GLY A 614 4.37 -7.68 24.18
CA GLY A 614 3.88 -6.85 23.08
C GLY A 614 4.91 -6.66 21.97
N TYR A 615 5.94 -7.51 21.92
CA TYR A 615 6.97 -7.52 20.90
C TYR A 615 6.59 -8.32 19.64
N ALA A 616 5.52 -9.11 19.70
CA ALA A 616 4.93 -9.79 18.55
C ALA A 616 3.41 -9.88 18.69
N GLN A 617 2.71 -10.12 17.59
CA GLN A 617 1.30 -10.53 17.59
C GLN A 617 1.16 -11.92 16.99
N ARG A 618 0.09 -12.64 17.37
CA ARG A 618 -0.23 -13.92 16.75
C ARG A 618 -0.61 -13.71 15.30
N ALA A 619 -0.11 -14.59 14.43
CA ALA A 619 -0.41 -14.60 13.01
C ALA A 619 -0.66 -16.05 12.56
N ASP A 620 -1.58 -16.23 11.62
CA ASP A 620 -1.84 -17.53 11.03
C ASP A 620 -0.76 -17.90 10.01
N GLU A 621 -0.27 -19.14 10.07
CA GLU A 621 0.66 -19.70 9.10
C GLU A 621 0.05 -19.83 7.71
N SER A 622 0.91 -19.73 6.69
CA SER A 622 0.52 -19.89 5.28
C SER A 622 0.02 -21.30 4.99
N TYR A 623 -0.78 -21.46 3.93
CA TYR A 623 -1.32 -22.75 3.51
C TYR A 623 -0.22 -23.77 3.23
N LEU A 624 0.86 -23.37 2.55
CA LEU A 624 2.00 -24.27 2.28
C LEU A 624 2.72 -24.67 3.58
N SER A 625 2.84 -23.75 4.55
CA SER A 625 3.43 -24.02 5.87
C SER A 625 2.58 -25.03 6.66
N LYS A 626 1.26 -24.81 6.73
CA LYS A 626 0.29 -25.71 7.38
C LYS A 626 0.29 -27.10 6.73
N MET A 627 0.28 -27.17 5.40
CA MET A 627 0.33 -28.45 4.67
C MET A 627 1.62 -29.22 4.97
N ASN A 628 2.77 -28.55 5.03
CA ASN A 628 4.03 -29.19 5.41
C ASN A 628 4.03 -29.65 6.87
N HIS A 629 3.44 -28.86 7.78
CA HIS A 629 3.25 -29.24 9.17
C HIS A 629 2.38 -30.49 9.32
N ASP A 630 1.25 -30.57 8.59
CA ASP A 630 0.38 -31.75 8.58
C ASP A 630 1.12 -33.00 8.09
N LEU A 631 1.97 -32.87 7.07
CA LEU A 631 2.84 -33.98 6.61
C LEU A 631 3.83 -34.41 7.70
N ARG A 632 4.40 -33.47 8.47
CA ARG A 632 5.28 -33.77 9.62
C ARG A 632 4.54 -34.49 10.74
N ILE A 633 3.25 -34.21 10.95
CA ILE A 633 2.40 -34.95 11.90
C ILE A 633 2.13 -36.37 11.40
N LEU A 634 1.81 -36.52 10.10
CA LEU A 634 1.43 -37.79 9.48
C LEU A 634 2.62 -38.68 9.09
N GLN A 635 3.85 -38.23 9.33
CA GLN A 635 5.08 -38.88 8.87
C GLN A 635 5.29 -40.32 9.33
N THR A 636 4.67 -40.72 10.45
CA THR A 636 4.78 -42.09 10.98
C THR A 636 4.11 -43.11 10.07
N ASP A 637 3.17 -42.67 9.24
CA ASP A 637 2.33 -43.52 8.39
C ASP A 637 2.76 -43.48 6.90
N MET A 638 3.83 -42.74 6.57
CA MET A 638 4.30 -42.52 5.19
C MET A 638 5.41 -43.49 4.78
N ASP A 639 5.38 -43.94 3.53
CA ASP A 639 6.44 -44.77 2.95
C ASP A 639 7.74 -43.97 2.69
N PRO A 640 8.92 -44.62 2.72
CA PRO A 640 10.21 -43.94 2.57
C PRO A 640 10.43 -43.22 1.23
N ASP A 641 9.81 -43.70 0.14
CA ASP A 641 9.99 -43.09 -1.18
C ASP A 641 9.17 -41.80 -1.30
N THR A 642 7.95 -41.79 -0.74
CA THR A 642 7.14 -40.59 -0.59
C THR A 642 7.83 -39.55 0.30
N LYS A 643 8.49 -39.95 1.40
CA LYS A 643 9.27 -39.03 2.24
C LYS A 643 10.39 -38.34 1.47
N ARG A 644 11.18 -39.10 0.70
CA ARG A 644 12.26 -38.56 -0.15
C ARG A 644 11.73 -37.58 -1.20
N ALA A 645 10.57 -37.87 -1.79
CA ALA A 645 9.93 -36.98 -2.75
C ALA A 645 9.56 -35.62 -2.11
N TYR A 646 9.00 -35.62 -0.90
CA TYR A 646 8.69 -34.38 -0.18
C TYR A 646 9.94 -33.62 0.27
N GLU A 647 11.01 -34.31 0.66
CA GLU A 647 12.30 -33.69 1.00
C GLU A 647 12.95 -33.00 -0.20
N LEU A 648 12.89 -33.61 -1.39
CA LEU A 648 13.36 -32.98 -2.63
C LEU A 648 12.59 -31.69 -2.95
N ILE A 649 11.28 -31.65 -2.69
CA ILE A 649 10.45 -30.46 -2.89
C ILE A 649 10.88 -29.31 -1.96
N GLN A 650 11.35 -29.59 -0.74
CA GLN A 650 11.81 -28.55 0.22
C GLN A 650 12.96 -27.70 -0.34
N HIS A 651 13.79 -28.27 -1.21
CA HIS A 651 14.91 -27.60 -1.88
C HIS A 651 14.56 -27.00 -3.25
N SER A 652 13.45 -27.42 -3.87
CA SER A 652 13.09 -27.01 -5.24
C SER A 652 12.81 -25.50 -5.43
N GLY A 653 12.57 -24.77 -4.34
CA GLY A 653 12.30 -23.32 -4.35
C GLY A 653 13.54 -22.42 -4.29
N THR A 654 14.74 -22.97 -4.05
CA THR A 654 15.99 -22.19 -3.91
C THR A 654 16.83 -22.14 -5.18
N ASP A 655 16.52 -22.98 -6.17
CA ASP A 655 17.28 -23.08 -7.41
C ASP A 655 16.78 -22.02 -8.43
N PHE A 656 17.29 -20.80 -8.27
CA PHE A 656 17.26 -19.72 -9.29
C PHE A 656 18.53 -19.72 -10.16
N GLU A 657 19.28 -20.83 -10.17
CA GLU A 657 20.44 -20.98 -11.06
C GLU A 657 20.09 -20.54 -12.47
N LYS A 658 21.10 -20.04 -13.20
CA LYS A 658 20.96 -19.57 -14.58
C LYS A 658 20.37 -20.69 -15.43
N ASP A 659 19.04 -20.72 -15.53
CA ASP A 659 18.32 -21.59 -16.43
C ASP A 659 18.94 -21.39 -17.81
N ALA A 660 19.55 -22.45 -18.34
CA ALA A 660 20.11 -22.53 -19.68
C ALA A 660 18.95 -22.60 -20.68
N TYR A 661 18.02 -21.64 -20.63
CA TYR A 661 16.94 -21.55 -21.59
C TYR A 661 17.57 -21.45 -23.00
N PRO A 662 17.03 -22.21 -23.97
CA PRO A 662 17.50 -22.13 -25.34
C PRO A 662 17.41 -20.69 -25.86
N GLU A 663 18.29 -20.34 -26.79
CA GLU A 663 18.16 -19.06 -27.49
C GLU A 663 16.82 -19.00 -28.23
N PRO A 664 16.05 -17.92 -28.06
CA PRO A 664 14.73 -17.82 -28.65
C PRO A 664 14.83 -17.77 -30.18
N PRO A 665 13.81 -18.25 -30.90
CA PRO A 665 13.80 -18.21 -32.36
C PRO A 665 13.85 -16.77 -32.87
N SER A 666 14.52 -16.56 -34.01
CA SER A 666 14.64 -15.23 -34.59
C SER A 666 13.30 -14.75 -35.17
N ARG A 667 13.04 -13.44 -35.12
CA ARG A 667 11.78 -12.87 -35.66
C ARG A 667 11.53 -13.20 -37.14
N LYS A 668 12.56 -13.53 -37.90
CA LYS A 668 12.45 -13.88 -39.34
C LYS A 668 11.95 -15.31 -39.55
N GLU A 669 12.18 -16.21 -38.59
CA GLU A 669 11.76 -17.61 -38.65
C GLU A 669 10.30 -17.78 -38.21
N CYS A 670 9.82 -16.87 -37.36
CA CYS A 670 8.47 -16.91 -36.83
C CYS A 670 7.43 -16.47 -37.87
N ARG A 671 6.34 -17.24 -38.01
CA ARG A 671 5.25 -16.96 -38.97
C ARG A 671 3.97 -16.46 -38.31
N THR A 672 3.78 -16.77 -37.04
CA THR A 672 2.62 -16.39 -36.25
C THR A 672 3.06 -15.69 -34.97
N HIS A 673 2.14 -15.04 -34.29
CA HIS A 673 2.38 -14.43 -32.98
C HIS A 673 1.19 -14.67 -32.06
N VAL A 674 1.45 -14.65 -30.76
CA VAL A 674 0.42 -14.73 -29.72
C VAL A 674 0.69 -13.65 -28.68
N THR A 675 -0.35 -12.94 -28.26
CA THR A 675 -0.29 -12.01 -27.13
C THR A 675 -0.84 -12.70 -25.91
N LEU A 676 0.02 -12.92 -24.92
CA LEU A 676 -0.37 -13.57 -23.67
C LEU A 676 -1.26 -12.62 -22.84
N ARG A 677 -2.25 -13.20 -22.16
CA ARG A 677 -3.12 -12.49 -21.22
C ARG A 677 -2.53 -12.57 -19.81
N GLY A 678 -2.30 -11.42 -19.17
CA GLY A 678 -1.63 -11.32 -17.88
C GLY A 678 -0.42 -10.36 -17.96
N PRO A 679 0.52 -10.44 -17.01
CA PRO A 679 0.58 -11.37 -15.87
C PRO A 679 -0.49 -11.08 -14.81
N ASN A 680 -1.04 -12.13 -14.20
CA ASN A 680 -2.04 -12.05 -13.13
C ASN A 680 -1.48 -12.68 -11.85
N SER A 681 -1.88 -12.15 -10.70
CA SER A 681 -1.67 -12.78 -9.39
C SER A 681 -3.02 -13.21 -8.81
N PRO A 682 -3.13 -14.41 -8.22
CA PRO A 682 -4.33 -14.81 -7.48
C PRO A 682 -4.52 -14.01 -6.18
N LEU A 683 -3.47 -13.30 -5.71
CA LEU A 683 -3.50 -12.47 -4.51
C LEU A 683 -3.97 -11.02 -4.79
N GLU A 684 -4.38 -10.69 -6.01
CA GLU A 684 -4.82 -9.33 -6.34
C GLU A 684 -6.12 -8.96 -5.62
N MET A 685 -6.07 -7.90 -4.82
CA MET A 685 -7.19 -7.42 -4.02
C MET A 685 -8.19 -6.64 -4.87
N LYS A 686 -9.48 -6.94 -4.70
CA LYS A 686 -10.57 -6.07 -5.15
C LYS A 686 -11.01 -5.18 -3.99
N LEU A 687 -11.45 -3.96 -4.30
CA LEU A 687 -11.90 -2.99 -3.32
C LEU A 687 -13.37 -2.65 -3.52
N TYR A 688 -14.05 -2.40 -2.43
CA TYR A 688 -15.46 -2.00 -2.38
C TYR A 688 -15.59 -0.74 -1.52
N SER A 689 -16.43 0.19 -1.95
CA SER A 689 -16.73 1.38 -1.14
C SER A 689 -17.65 1.03 0.01
N LEU A 690 -17.45 1.66 1.17
CA LEU A 690 -18.34 1.53 2.33
C LEU A 690 -19.56 2.46 2.25
N THR A 691 -19.53 3.48 1.37
CA THR A 691 -20.66 4.41 1.17
C THR A 691 -21.78 3.77 0.37
N ARG A 692 -23.03 4.16 0.65
CA ARG A 692 -24.22 3.66 -0.07
C ARG A 692 -24.10 3.86 -1.58
N VAL A 693 -23.67 5.05 -2.00
CA VAL A 693 -23.52 5.39 -3.42
C VAL A 693 -22.44 4.57 -4.11
N GLY A 694 -21.35 4.26 -3.41
CA GLY A 694 -20.20 3.56 -3.95
C GLY A 694 -20.31 2.04 -3.90
N ALA A 695 -21.18 1.48 -3.05
CA ALA A 695 -21.27 0.05 -2.78
C ALA A 695 -21.58 -0.80 -4.03
N THR A 696 -22.25 -0.22 -5.03
CA THR A 696 -22.61 -0.91 -6.29
C THR A 696 -21.64 -0.65 -7.44
N ARG A 697 -20.65 0.23 -7.25
CA ARG A 697 -19.76 0.71 -8.32
C ARG A 697 -18.44 -0.04 -8.33
N THR A 698 -17.86 -0.21 -9.52
CA THR A 698 -16.52 -0.81 -9.65
C THR A 698 -15.46 0.19 -9.23
N VAL A 699 -14.56 -0.22 -8.33
CA VAL A 699 -13.49 0.65 -7.81
C VAL A 699 -12.19 0.40 -8.56
N ASN A 700 -11.56 1.48 -9.02
CA ASN A 700 -10.24 1.49 -9.62
C ASN A 700 -9.31 2.45 -8.90
N ILE A 701 -8.03 2.12 -8.84
CA ILE A 701 -7.00 3.04 -8.37
C ILE A 701 -6.27 3.65 -9.57
N GLU A 702 -5.96 4.95 -9.50
CA GLU A 702 -5.24 5.66 -10.55
C GLU A 702 -3.87 5.03 -10.84
N TRP A 703 -3.52 4.90 -12.13
CA TRP A 703 -2.35 4.15 -12.57
C TRP A 703 -1.01 4.66 -12.00
N ASN A 704 -0.91 5.91 -11.56
CA ASN A 704 0.31 6.50 -10.99
C ASN A 704 0.35 6.40 -9.46
N SER A 705 -0.65 5.79 -8.84
CA SER A 705 -0.68 5.51 -7.41
C SER A 705 0.23 4.33 -7.07
N VAL A 706 0.87 4.38 -5.91
CA VAL A 706 1.67 3.26 -5.38
C VAL A 706 0.81 2.00 -5.16
N ASN A 707 -0.46 2.20 -4.84
CA ASN A 707 -1.46 1.14 -4.62
C ASN A 707 -2.26 0.80 -5.89
N SER A 708 -1.80 1.22 -7.07
CA SER A 708 -2.50 0.94 -8.34
C SER A 708 -2.58 -0.55 -8.71
N VAL A 709 -1.81 -1.37 -8.01
CA VAL A 709 -1.94 -2.82 -7.89
C VAL A 709 -1.82 -3.11 -6.39
N LEU A 710 -2.72 -3.94 -5.85
CA LEU A 710 -2.71 -4.36 -4.46
C LEU A 710 -2.68 -5.88 -4.43
N LEU A 711 -1.62 -6.44 -3.85
CA LEU A 711 -1.52 -7.86 -3.57
C LEU A 711 -1.73 -8.06 -2.08
N ASP A 712 -2.58 -9.01 -1.71
CA ASP A 712 -2.80 -9.34 -0.31
C ASP A 712 -1.61 -10.09 0.25
N SER A 713 -0.95 -9.48 1.24
CA SER A 713 0.20 -10.05 1.91
C SER A 713 -0.18 -11.07 2.98
N GLU A 714 -1.43 -11.06 3.47
CA GLU A 714 -1.92 -11.99 4.49
C GLU A 714 -3.35 -12.44 4.13
N PRO A 715 -3.53 -13.18 3.02
CA PRO A 715 -4.85 -13.66 2.56
C PRO A 715 -5.58 -14.52 3.61
N GLN A 716 -4.81 -15.19 4.48
CA GLN A 716 -5.31 -15.98 5.60
C GLN A 716 -5.94 -15.14 6.71
N ASP A 717 -5.58 -13.85 6.82
CA ASP A 717 -6.17 -12.94 7.81
C ASP A 717 -7.62 -12.59 7.40
N PRO A 718 -8.64 -12.93 8.22
CA PRO A 718 -10.03 -12.65 7.90
C PRO A 718 -10.43 -11.18 8.11
N HIS A 719 -9.59 -10.35 8.73
CA HIS A 719 -9.93 -8.97 9.08
C HIS A 719 -9.95 -8.02 7.86
N ASP A 720 -10.78 -6.98 7.95
CA ASP A 720 -10.95 -6.03 6.85
C ASP A 720 -9.76 -5.06 6.76
N ARG A 721 -9.16 -4.98 5.57
CA ARG A 721 -8.12 -4.00 5.24
C ARG A 721 -8.73 -2.73 4.68
N LEU A 722 -8.51 -1.62 5.37
CA LEU A 722 -9.00 -0.29 4.97
C LEU A 722 -8.02 0.41 4.01
N LEU A 723 -8.55 0.99 2.94
CA LEU A 723 -7.88 1.93 2.06
C LEU A 723 -8.64 3.26 2.05
N VAL A 724 -7.88 4.35 2.11
CA VAL A 724 -8.40 5.72 2.07
C VAL A 724 -7.94 6.38 0.78
N ALA A 725 -8.82 7.12 0.13
CA ALA A 725 -8.49 7.95 -1.04
C ALA A 725 -8.70 9.43 -0.75
N ALA A 726 -7.76 10.29 -1.14
CA ALA A 726 -7.96 11.73 -0.98
C ALA A 726 -9.05 12.27 -1.92
N TYR A 727 -9.11 11.72 -3.13
CA TYR A 727 -10.09 12.12 -4.14
C TYR A 727 -10.73 10.90 -4.79
N VAL A 728 -12.05 10.97 -4.99
CA VAL A 728 -12.84 9.99 -5.72
C VAL A 728 -13.37 10.66 -6.99
N GLY A 729 -12.88 10.20 -8.13
CA GLY A 729 -13.43 10.55 -9.44
C GLY A 729 -14.41 9.49 -9.90
N GLN A 730 -15.34 9.87 -10.77
CA GLN A 730 -16.25 8.95 -11.43
C GLN A 730 -16.01 9.01 -12.94
N ASN A 731 -16.39 7.95 -13.65
CA ASN A 731 -16.45 7.98 -15.11
C ASN A 731 -17.76 8.59 -15.61
N SER A 732 -17.84 8.90 -16.91
CA SER A 732 -19.03 9.55 -17.48
C SER A 732 -20.32 8.72 -17.45
N GLN A 733 -20.22 7.38 -17.34
CA GLN A 733 -21.37 6.47 -17.23
C GLN A 733 -21.83 6.27 -15.78
N GLY A 734 -20.95 6.58 -14.84
CA GLY A 734 -21.24 6.55 -13.43
C GLY A 734 -21.09 5.20 -12.72
N ASP A 735 -20.74 4.14 -13.43
CA ASP A 735 -20.58 2.78 -12.92
C ASP A 735 -19.18 2.49 -12.32
N ARG A 736 -18.20 3.37 -12.56
CA ARG A 736 -16.81 3.17 -12.12
C ARG A 736 -16.25 4.36 -11.36
N LEU A 737 -15.68 4.09 -10.19
CA LEU A 737 -14.95 5.03 -9.37
C LEU A 737 -13.44 4.92 -9.62
N THR A 738 -12.75 6.06 -9.66
CA THR A 738 -11.29 6.16 -9.79
C THR A 738 -10.73 6.89 -8.58
N LEU A 739 -9.96 6.17 -7.76
CA LEU A 739 -9.34 6.67 -6.54
C LEU A 739 -7.99 7.30 -6.85
N ARG A 740 -7.74 8.49 -6.30
CA ARG A 740 -6.46 9.20 -6.42
C ARG A 740 -5.87 9.49 -5.04
N HIS A 741 -4.54 9.55 -4.99
CA HIS A 741 -3.77 9.80 -3.77
C HIS A 741 -4.17 8.86 -2.64
N THR A 742 -3.96 7.57 -2.86
CA THR A 742 -4.47 6.53 -1.97
C THR A 742 -3.48 6.21 -0.85
N THR A 743 -4.01 5.69 0.26
CA THR A 743 -3.24 5.24 1.42
C THR A 743 -3.85 3.96 1.95
N LEU A 744 -3.06 2.88 1.90
CA LEU A 744 -3.42 1.61 2.52
C LEU A 744 -3.15 1.70 4.04
N MET A 745 -4.18 1.46 4.83
CA MET A 745 -4.08 1.48 6.28
C MET A 745 -3.35 0.21 6.76
N PRO A 746 -2.61 0.27 7.87
CA PRO A 746 -1.94 -0.90 8.41
C PRO A 746 -2.97 -1.95 8.85
N ASN A 747 -2.59 -3.22 8.77
CA ASN A 747 -3.42 -4.34 9.19
C ASN A 747 -3.45 -4.46 10.72
N ILE A 748 -4.23 -3.58 11.36
CA ILE A 748 -4.53 -3.63 12.79
C ILE A 748 -5.96 -4.12 12.94
N HIS A 749 -6.18 -5.21 13.66
CA HIS A 749 -7.49 -5.83 13.84
C HIS A 749 -8.50 -4.83 14.42
N GLY A 750 -9.62 -4.63 13.73
CA GLY A 750 -10.67 -3.66 14.09
C GLY A 750 -10.40 -2.22 13.65
N LEU A 751 -9.26 -1.89 13.03
CA LEU A 751 -8.96 -0.53 12.59
C LEU A 751 -9.98 -0.01 11.56
N ALA A 752 -10.42 -0.87 10.63
CA ALA A 752 -11.46 -0.56 9.66
C ALA A 752 -12.80 -0.19 10.33
N SER A 753 -13.06 -0.71 11.52
CA SER A 753 -14.22 -0.39 12.35
C SER A 753 -14.03 0.90 13.16
N LEU A 754 -12.85 1.08 13.78
CA LEU A 754 -12.56 2.21 14.67
C LEU A 754 -12.46 3.55 13.92
N ILE A 755 -11.85 3.58 12.75
CA ILE A 755 -11.61 4.81 11.99
C ILE A 755 -12.92 5.54 11.63
N PRO A 756 -13.95 4.87 11.08
CA PRO A 756 -15.29 5.44 10.97
C PRO A 756 -15.84 6.01 12.28
N LEU A 757 -15.73 5.26 13.39
CA LEU A 757 -16.29 5.69 14.68
C LEU A 757 -15.60 6.94 15.26
N ILE A 758 -14.31 7.12 14.96
CA ILE A 758 -13.53 8.29 15.40
C ILE A 758 -13.95 9.55 14.62
N PHE A 759 -14.13 9.45 13.31
CA PHE A 759 -14.25 10.62 12.43
C PHE A 759 -15.65 10.90 11.88
N ALA A 760 -16.59 9.96 11.97
CA ALA A 760 -17.95 10.16 11.50
C ALA A 760 -18.70 11.23 12.31
N PRO A 761 -19.46 12.14 11.65
CA PRO A 761 -20.24 13.16 12.34
C PRO A 761 -21.25 12.54 13.31
N ARG A 762 -22.14 11.67 12.81
CA ARG A 762 -23.09 10.88 13.58
C ARG A 762 -22.91 9.39 13.33
N ILE A 763 -23.25 8.60 14.35
CA ILE A 763 -23.08 7.15 14.38
C ILE A 763 -24.34 6.53 15.01
N GLU A 764 -24.89 5.50 14.38
CA GLU A 764 -25.89 4.61 14.95
C GLU A 764 -25.35 3.18 14.98
N LEU A 765 -25.28 2.57 16.17
CA LEU A 765 -24.70 1.24 16.33
C LEU A 765 -25.64 0.15 15.81
N ARG A 766 -25.06 -0.94 15.30
CA ARG A 766 -25.78 -2.17 14.92
C ARG A 766 -25.60 -3.23 15.98
N VAL A 767 -26.69 -3.90 16.32
CA VAL A 767 -26.73 -5.03 17.26
C VAL A 767 -27.16 -6.30 16.54
N ASN A 768 -26.70 -7.45 17.02
CA ASN A 768 -27.18 -8.74 16.53
C ASN A 768 -28.68 -8.94 16.83
N ASP A 769 -29.30 -9.95 16.20
CA ASP A 769 -30.73 -10.26 16.38
C ASP A 769 -31.13 -10.49 17.85
N LYS A 770 -30.20 -11.00 18.67
CA LYS A 770 -30.39 -11.24 20.12
C LYS A 770 -30.11 -10.02 21.00
N ARG A 771 -29.63 -8.91 20.43
CA ARG A 771 -29.18 -7.69 21.12
C ARG A 771 -28.16 -7.96 22.24
N THR A 772 -27.27 -8.90 22.04
CA THR A 772 -26.20 -9.24 23.00
C THR A 772 -24.83 -8.69 22.60
N LYS A 773 -24.62 -8.36 21.32
CA LYS A 773 -23.33 -7.90 20.78
C LYS A 773 -23.49 -6.80 19.74
N LEU A 774 -22.49 -5.94 19.64
CA LEU A 774 -22.34 -4.96 18.57
C LEU A 774 -21.78 -5.65 17.31
N VAL A 775 -22.46 -5.49 16.18
CA VAL A 775 -22.11 -6.13 14.90
C VAL A 775 -21.65 -5.15 13.83
N GLY A 776 -21.80 -3.84 14.07
CA GLY A 776 -21.48 -2.80 13.11
C GLY A 776 -21.93 -1.41 13.54
N ALA A 777 -21.88 -0.46 12.62
CA ALA A 777 -22.38 0.89 12.78
C ALA A 777 -22.77 1.52 11.43
N LEU A 778 -23.77 2.40 11.44
CA LEU A 778 -24.07 3.31 10.34
C LEU A 778 -23.50 4.69 10.68
N CYS A 779 -22.67 5.22 9.80
CA CYS A 779 -21.95 6.48 9.96
C CYS A 779 -22.43 7.48 8.90
N GLY A 780 -22.70 8.74 9.28
CA GLY A 780 -23.18 9.76 8.34
C GLY A 780 -23.66 11.03 9.04
N LEU A 781 -24.64 11.72 8.43
CA LEU A 781 -25.28 12.91 9.01
C LEU A 781 -26.53 12.59 9.84
N GLY A 782 -26.97 11.32 9.85
CA GLY A 782 -28.17 10.88 10.57
C GLY A 782 -29.44 11.01 9.75
N TRP A 783 -30.56 11.09 10.45
CA TRP A 783 -31.91 11.21 9.88
C TRP A 783 -32.59 12.48 10.35
N ASP A 784 -33.60 12.91 9.60
CA ASP A 784 -34.48 13.99 9.99
C ASP A 784 -35.54 13.49 10.98
N GLU A 785 -35.70 14.21 12.10
CA GLU A 785 -36.61 13.82 13.19
C GLU A 785 -38.09 13.81 12.76
N TYR A 786 -38.45 14.55 11.71
CA TYR A 786 -39.84 14.68 11.26
C TYR A 786 -40.21 13.68 10.17
N SER A 787 -39.38 13.57 9.12
CA SER A 787 -39.61 12.64 8.01
C SER A 787 -39.14 11.21 8.29
N GLU A 788 -38.28 11.01 9.30
CA GLU A 788 -37.52 9.78 9.54
C GLU A 788 -36.58 9.36 8.38
N ASP A 789 -36.45 10.20 7.36
CA ASP A 789 -35.60 9.93 6.20
C ASP A 789 -34.14 10.28 6.50
N PRO A 790 -33.17 9.56 5.91
CA PRO A 790 -31.76 9.94 6.01
C PRO A 790 -31.50 11.34 5.45
N ILE A 791 -30.70 12.15 6.15
CA ILE A 791 -30.39 13.52 5.72
C ILE A 791 -29.48 13.52 4.49
N PHE A 792 -28.48 12.63 4.46
CA PHE A 792 -27.53 12.55 3.34
C PHE A 792 -27.25 11.11 2.92
N PRO A 793 -28.26 10.42 2.33
CA PRO A 793 -28.24 8.98 2.13
C PRO A 793 -27.09 8.48 1.25
N GLU A 794 -26.64 9.27 0.27
CA GLU A 794 -25.57 8.87 -0.65
C GLU A 794 -24.21 8.73 0.05
N HIS A 795 -23.99 9.50 1.11
CA HIS A 795 -22.75 9.53 1.90
C HIS A 795 -22.81 8.63 3.15
N ASP A 796 -23.98 8.08 3.47
CA ASP A 796 -24.14 7.14 4.57
C ASP A 796 -23.25 5.91 4.34
N MET A 797 -22.50 5.55 5.37
CA MET A 797 -21.49 4.51 5.35
C MET A 797 -21.83 3.42 6.37
N GLU A 798 -22.10 2.21 5.90
CA GLU A 798 -22.38 1.06 6.76
C GLU A 798 -21.07 0.28 7.00
N VAL A 799 -20.73 0.07 8.27
CA VAL A 799 -19.49 -0.56 8.71
C VAL A 799 -19.84 -1.81 9.50
N SER A 800 -19.29 -2.96 9.12
CA SER A 800 -19.43 -4.19 9.87
C SER A 800 -18.22 -4.40 10.79
N PHE A 801 -18.46 -4.96 11.97
CA PHE A 801 -17.39 -5.22 12.93
C PHE A 801 -16.86 -6.64 12.79
N ASP A 802 -15.58 -6.75 12.45
CA ASP A 802 -14.78 -7.99 12.39
C ASP A 802 -14.12 -8.32 13.74
N THR A 803 -14.14 -7.38 14.68
CA THR A 803 -13.64 -7.53 16.05
C THR A 803 -14.66 -7.02 17.06
N GLU A 804 -14.62 -7.56 18.27
CA GLU A 804 -15.47 -7.12 19.38
C GLU A 804 -15.12 -5.69 19.80
N ILE A 805 -16.03 -4.75 19.53
CA ILE A 805 -15.96 -3.36 20.00
C ILE A 805 -16.75 -3.26 21.31
N THR A 806 -16.08 -2.90 22.41
CA THR A 806 -16.73 -2.81 23.74
C THR A 806 -17.25 -1.40 24.04
N ILE A 807 -18.05 -1.26 25.08
CA ILE A 807 -18.55 0.06 25.52
C ILE A 807 -17.38 0.96 25.96
N GLU A 808 -16.33 0.38 26.56
CA GLU A 808 -15.10 1.10 26.91
C GLU A 808 -14.40 1.68 25.68
N ASP A 809 -14.38 0.94 24.55
CA ASP A 809 -13.83 1.47 23.30
C ASP A 809 -14.61 2.71 22.85
N LEU A 810 -15.94 2.66 22.91
CA LEU A 810 -16.80 3.80 22.57
C LEU A 810 -16.53 5.00 23.51
N LEU A 811 -16.39 4.77 24.82
CA LEU A 811 -16.04 5.84 25.76
C LEU A 811 -14.68 6.46 25.46
N GLU A 812 -13.68 5.68 25.10
CA GLU A 812 -12.36 6.17 24.69
C GLU A 812 -12.42 6.98 23.38
N ILE A 813 -13.20 6.51 22.40
CA ILE A 813 -13.47 7.24 21.15
C ILE A 813 -14.10 8.60 21.45
N ASN A 814 -15.07 8.65 22.37
CA ASN A 814 -15.75 9.89 22.75
C ASN A 814 -14.78 10.88 23.41
N ARG A 815 -13.91 10.39 24.29
CA ARG A 815 -12.85 11.20 24.90
C ARG A 815 -11.88 11.74 23.84
N LEU A 816 -11.47 10.90 22.89
CA LEU A 816 -10.59 11.31 21.79
C LEU A 816 -11.24 12.43 20.96
N ARG A 817 -12.50 12.24 20.52
CA ARG A 817 -13.29 13.25 19.79
C ARG A 817 -13.43 14.54 20.57
N TYR A 818 -13.73 14.45 21.87
CA TYR A 818 -13.80 15.62 22.76
C TYR A 818 -12.50 16.42 22.75
N TRP A 819 -11.35 15.77 22.99
CA TRP A 819 -10.07 16.47 23.02
C TRP A 819 -9.66 17.05 21.65
N MET A 820 -10.03 16.39 20.55
CA MET A 820 -9.84 16.94 19.20
C MET A 820 -10.66 18.23 19.00
N ASN A 821 -11.93 18.25 19.43
CA ASN A 821 -12.77 19.44 19.33
C ASN A 821 -12.28 20.61 20.19
N ILE A 822 -11.79 20.32 21.41
CA ILE A 822 -11.19 21.33 22.28
C ILE A 822 -9.91 21.90 21.65
N ALA A 823 -9.06 21.06 21.05
CA ALA A 823 -7.85 21.51 20.37
C ALA A 823 -8.13 22.48 19.20
N LEU A 824 -9.31 22.38 18.58
CA LEU A 824 -9.76 23.27 17.50
C LEU A 824 -10.33 24.60 17.99
N SER A 825 -10.82 24.66 19.22
CA SER A 825 -11.65 25.78 19.73
C SER A 825 -10.89 26.81 20.57
N ALA A 826 -9.56 26.68 20.65
CA ALA A 826 -8.76 27.36 21.67
C ALA A 826 -8.50 28.87 21.44
N ASP A 827 -9.21 29.55 20.52
CA ASP A 827 -8.82 30.90 20.07
C ASP A 827 -9.89 32.02 20.20
N GLU A 828 -11.07 31.78 20.80
CA GLU A 828 -12.04 32.87 21.05
C GLU A 828 -12.66 32.85 22.46
N GLY A 829 -12.14 33.73 23.34
CA GLY A 829 -12.91 34.52 24.32
C GLY A 829 -13.75 33.85 25.42
N MET A 830 -13.85 32.52 25.49
CA MET A 830 -14.65 31.82 26.51
C MET A 830 -13.79 31.47 27.74
N GLU A 831 -14.19 31.96 28.93
CA GLU A 831 -13.66 31.49 30.21
C GLU A 831 -14.03 30.01 30.41
N MET A 832 -13.02 29.12 30.37
CA MET A 832 -13.16 27.72 30.73
C MET A 832 -13.01 27.56 32.25
N PRO A 833 -13.84 26.74 32.92
CA PRO A 833 -13.64 26.48 34.34
C PRO A 833 -12.29 25.77 34.55
N ASP A 834 -11.43 26.37 35.37
CA ASP A 834 -10.16 25.83 35.89
C ASP A 834 -9.01 25.52 34.91
N THR A 835 -9.01 26.10 33.70
CA THR A 835 -7.79 26.06 32.86
C THR A 835 -7.49 27.44 32.31
N GLY A 836 -6.40 28.03 32.80
CA GLY A 836 -5.90 29.32 32.33
C GLY A 836 -5.61 29.34 30.82
N PRO A 837 -5.20 30.48 30.27
CA PRO A 837 -4.96 30.62 28.85
C PRO A 837 -3.84 29.66 28.38
N ARG A 838 -4.14 28.86 27.34
CA ARG A 838 -3.22 28.09 26.47
C ARG A 838 -2.68 26.74 26.97
N ASP A 839 -3.31 25.64 26.54
CA ASP A 839 -2.60 24.34 26.49
C ASP A 839 -3.09 23.42 25.35
N VAL A 840 -2.97 23.88 24.09
CA VAL A 840 -3.06 22.98 22.90
C VAL A 840 -2.12 21.77 23.06
N ILE A 841 -0.97 21.95 23.72
CA ILE A 841 -0.04 20.88 24.10
C ILE A 841 -0.70 19.82 24.99
N LYS A 842 -1.51 20.21 25.98
CA LYS A 842 -2.23 19.26 26.86
C LYS A 842 -3.26 18.47 26.06
N CYS A 843 -3.98 19.15 25.15
CA CYS A 843 -4.93 18.49 24.26
C CYS A 843 -4.23 17.48 23.36
N GLN A 844 -3.13 17.88 22.69
CA GLN A 844 -2.29 17.01 21.86
C GLN A 844 -1.77 15.80 22.64
N LYS A 845 -1.35 15.97 23.90
CA LYS A 845 -0.93 14.84 24.77
C LYS A 845 -2.08 13.88 25.04
N LYS A 846 -3.25 14.39 25.41
CA LYS A 846 -4.44 13.58 25.66
C LYS A 846 -4.89 12.83 24.41
N ILE A 847 -4.86 13.49 23.24
CA ILE A 847 -5.14 12.87 21.94
C ILE A 847 -4.17 11.70 21.69
N LYS A 848 -2.87 11.91 21.91
CA LYS A 848 -1.86 10.84 21.78
C LYS A 848 -2.15 9.67 22.72
N GLU A 849 -2.43 9.94 23.99
CA GLU A 849 -2.73 8.93 25.00
C GLU A 849 -3.96 8.07 24.60
N PHE A 850 -5.09 8.70 24.30
CA PHE A 850 -6.33 7.98 23.96
C PHE A 850 -6.24 7.26 22.61
N LEU A 851 -5.62 7.87 21.59
CA LEU A 851 -5.45 7.22 20.29
C LEU A 851 -4.63 5.92 20.44
N PHE A 852 -3.50 5.97 21.15
CA PHE A 852 -2.66 4.78 21.29
C PHE A 852 -3.21 3.76 22.28
N SER A 853 -4.02 4.18 23.26
CA SER A 853 -4.83 3.26 24.08
C SER A 853 -5.74 2.41 23.18
N LEU A 854 -6.50 3.06 22.29
CA LEU A 854 -7.41 2.40 21.35
C LEU A 854 -6.68 1.50 20.34
N LEU A 855 -5.60 1.99 19.74
CA LEU A 855 -4.88 1.25 18.67
C LEU A 855 -4.06 0.06 19.20
N LYS A 856 -3.56 0.11 20.44
CA LYS A 856 -2.77 -0.98 21.04
C LYS A 856 -3.62 -2.03 21.74
N LYS A 857 -4.91 -1.77 21.98
CA LYS A 857 -5.81 -2.72 22.62
C LYS A 857 -6.03 -3.95 21.73
N LYS A 858 -5.69 -5.14 22.25
CA LYS A 858 -6.01 -6.41 21.59
C LYS A 858 -7.51 -6.70 21.70
N ARG A 859 -8.17 -6.93 20.57
CA ARG A 859 -9.61 -7.21 20.49
C ARG A 859 -9.85 -8.66 20.10
N LYS A 860 -10.96 -9.23 20.55
CA LYS A 860 -11.35 -10.59 20.15
C LYS A 860 -11.92 -10.54 18.73
N PRO A 861 -11.48 -11.42 17.82
CA PRO A 861 -12.12 -11.57 16.51
C PRO A 861 -13.60 -11.95 16.68
N GLN A 862 -14.46 -11.46 15.79
CA GLN A 862 -15.85 -11.86 15.72
C GLN A 862 -16.28 -12.12 14.27
N GLU A 863 -17.25 -13.02 14.10
CA GLU A 863 -17.83 -13.30 12.80
C GLU A 863 -18.64 -12.09 12.32
N ILE A 864 -18.39 -11.68 11.08
CA ILE A 864 -19.04 -10.52 10.46
C ILE A 864 -20.52 -10.83 10.23
N GLN A 865 -21.39 -10.05 10.88
CA GLN A 865 -22.84 -10.16 10.75
C GLN A 865 -23.41 -8.95 10.04
N VAL A 866 -24.16 -9.21 8.96
CA VAL A 866 -24.80 -8.16 8.17
C VAL A 866 -26.13 -7.76 8.79
N SER A 867 -26.31 -6.46 9.02
CA SER A 867 -27.62 -5.92 9.41
C SER A 867 -28.65 -6.18 8.32
N ARG A 868 -29.82 -6.73 8.68
CA ARG A 868 -30.93 -6.97 7.72
C ARG A 868 -31.52 -5.67 7.14
N LYS A 869 -31.31 -4.54 7.81
CA LYS A 869 -31.82 -3.20 7.43
C LYS A 869 -30.65 -2.25 7.19
N GLN A 870 -29.79 -2.56 6.21
CA GLN A 870 -28.66 -1.70 5.84
C GLN A 870 -29.12 -0.30 5.43
N PHE A 871 -28.31 0.71 5.76
CA PHE A 871 -28.53 2.13 5.40
C PHE A 871 -29.88 2.70 5.87
N ARG A 872 -30.48 2.11 6.91
CA ARG A 872 -31.64 2.68 7.60
C ARG A 872 -31.21 3.20 8.96
N TRP A 873 -31.53 4.46 9.21
CA TRP A 873 -31.41 5.10 10.52
C TRP A 873 -32.63 4.79 11.39
N ASN A 874 -32.55 5.20 12.66
CA ASN A 874 -33.61 5.11 13.65
C ASN A 874 -34.10 3.67 13.94
N LEU A 875 -33.17 2.71 13.99
CA LEU A 875 -33.51 1.30 14.26
C LEU A 875 -33.48 0.93 15.76
N LEU A 876 -32.87 1.77 16.60
CA LEU A 876 -32.72 1.55 18.04
C LEU A 876 -33.80 2.32 18.82
N ASN A 877 -34.50 1.63 19.74
CA ASN A 877 -35.49 2.27 20.62
C ASN A 877 -34.78 3.20 21.63
N THR A 878 -35.29 4.42 21.76
CA THR A 878 -34.81 5.48 22.67
C THR A 878 -34.76 5.07 24.14
N ASP A 879 -35.62 4.14 24.57
CA ASP A 879 -35.65 3.66 25.97
C ASP A 879 -34.40 2.85 26.38
N HIS A 880 -33.63 2.38 25.40
CA HIS A 880 -32.43 1.61 25.63
C HIS A 880 -31.17 2.47 25.60
N LEU A 881 -31.27 3.78 25.44
CA LEU A 881 -30.16 4.71 25.28
C LEU A 881 -29.73 5.29 26.65
N LEU A 882 -28.42 5.40 26.93
CA LEU A 882 -27.89 6.08 28.11
C LEU A 882 -28.22 7.56 27.99
N ASN A 883 -28.83 8.12 29.03
CA ASN A 883 -28.96 9.57 29.11
C ASN A 883 -27.55 10.17 29.16
N PRO A 884 -27.25 11.20 28.33
CA PRO A 884 -26.00 11.92 28.46
C PRO A 884 -25.90 12.47 29.89
N VAL A 885 -24.75 12.27 30.54
CA VAL A 885 -24.49 12.85 31.87
C VAL A 885 -24.64 14.35 31.72
N ARG A 886 -25.72 14.90 32.28
CA ARG A 886 -25.98 16.34 32.37
C ARG A 886 -25.06 16.92 33.44
N ASP A 887 -23.79 17.13 33.12
CA ASP A 887 -23.01 18.13 33.84
C ASP A 887 -23.36 19.51 33.27
N GLU A 888 -23.68 20.47 34.14
CA GLU A 888 -24.36 21.75 33.88
C GLU A 888 -23.61 22.76 32.99
N ILE A 889 -22.60 22.35 32.23
CA ILE A 889 -21.88 23.22 31.30
C ILE A 889 -22.39 22.95 29.88
N THR A 890 -23.50 23.58 29.53
CA THR A 890 -23.95 23.69 28.14
C THR A 890 -23.00 24.62 27.37
N CYS A 891 -21.84 24.11 26.99
CA CYS A 891 -20.98 24.81 26.03
C CYS A 891 -21.65 24.73 24.65
N LYS A 892 -22.01 25.90 24.10
CA LYS A 892 -22.63 26.06 22.78
C LYS A 892 -21.81 25.46 21.61
N LEU A 893 -20.57 25.03 21.85
CA LEU A 893 -19.69 24.35 20.89
C LEU A 893 -19.72 22.81 20.97
N CYS A 894 -20.49 22.21 21.89
CA CYS A 894 -20.47 20.76 22.14
C CYS A 894 -21.29 19.89 21.16
N GLN A 895 -21.84 20.41 20.05
CA GLN A 895 -22.68 19.60 19.15
C GLN A 895 -21.94 18.64 18.20
N VAL A 896 -20.60 18.60 18.23
CA VAL A 896 -19.79 17.54 17.58
C VAL A 896 -19.41 16.43 18.58
N VAL A 897 -19.76 16.60 19.85
CA VAL A 897 -19.90 15.47 20.79
C VAL A 897 -21.01 14.62 20.20
N LEU A 898 -20.75 13.31 20.10
CA LEU A 898 -21.78 12.32 19.94
C LEU A 898 -23.08 12.79 20.63
N GLN A 899 -24.17 12.89 19.88
CA GLN A 899 -25.43 12.41 20.40
C GLN A 899 -25.27 10.89 20.64
N SER A 900 -24.36 10.48 21.52
CA SER A 900 -24.44 9.23 22.24
C SER A 900 -25.45 9.51 23.37
N SER A 901 -26.67 9.85 22.99
CA SER A 901 -27.78 9.20 23.66
C SER A 901 -27.59 7.68 23.50
N GLN A 902 -27.04 7.21 22.38
CA GLN A 902 -26.89 5.78 22.11
C GLN A 902 -25.68 5.07 22.76
N ALA A 903 -25.56 5.08 24.08
CA ALA A 903 -24.95 3.92 24.74
C ALA A 903 -26.08 3.00 25.19
N LEU A 904 -26.11 1.75 24.72
CA LEU A 904 -27.21 0.85 25.07
C LEU A 904 -27.13 0.47 26.57
N ARG A 905 -28.27 0.49 27.29
CA ARG A 905 -28.50 -0.38 28.45
C ARG A 905 -28.50 -1.83 27.95
N LEU A 906 -27.32 -2.40 27.74
CA LEU A 906 -27.18 -3.85 27.68
C LEU A 906 -27.28 -4.36 29.11
N HIS A 907 -28.40 -5.01 29.45
CA HIS A 907 -28.46 -5.89 30.60
C HIS A 907 -27.52 -7.08 30.31
N LEU A 908 -26.23 -6.91 30.59
CA LEU A 908 -25.29 -8.03 30.70
C LEU A 908 -25.58 -8.72 32.04
N GLN A 909 -26.70 -9.44 32.10
CA GLN A 909 -26.85 -10.54 33.05
C GLN A 909 -26.33 -11.80 32.37
N THR A 910 -25.04 -12.05 32.55
CA THR A 910 -24.37 -13.35 32.81
C THR A 910 -22.87 -13.18 32.69
#